data_AF-A0A942UWT6-F1
#
_entry.id   AF-A0A942UWT6-F1
#
_cell.length_a   1.000
_cell.length_b   1.000
_cell.length_c   1.000
_cell.angle_alpha   90.00
_cell.angle_beta   90.00
_cell.angle_gamma   90.00
#
_symmetry.space_group_name_H-M   'P 1'
#
loop_
_entity.id
_entity.type
_entity.pdbx_description
1 polymer ?
#
loop_
_entity_poly.entity_id
_entity_poly.type
_entity_poly.pdbx_seq_one_letter_code
_entity_poly.pdbx_strand_id
1 'polypeptide(L)'
;MNIRPIHSFYTIKQNHHNNSNKEKSLEKNNTTLPDFYLRAKFNDHLLSFGAQVDKGLERFYETNKDRMPNTVRRYIEALDDKTKLTPLQAQKRAFMKLNEAQTIKDIQKEFPDEELFFELTEASRTKATRGILMSVKENEELLSLSDQGILKDKSNLTVYLVKKIFLEGKTIDEINKDLENDLDEDFKADFQFKNKDKDSQSKYIYSSTLKALGIKMPAFEYQQSLRYTREGYSDMVGENITRGLRSFWDSLSDNERTARAKKSVENFENWWNGLSNNEKLDMIADQLTTEEMLKAYKKTERSEERIKKQSEKTDENTEKSEQKSRKHTKVGSEKLSRDELFKKWAANNLKIYEANLSEAEKDKLHIKRMQRLCTRWSNMTSQEKTEYISKMKSGSEPLRYTMIDAWNHSTSLIKDLSSFLKASQIYKPADLLYSTQEFSQYQSQIMTEFWATHPDHAVKLGQNIIKSQEKINMAISRGTFEELKREIMRDKNQRIKEIEKFKTEKNIPETKEESSDLPEYVKEFKDAYYTILRPRLKVLPKEYLKDFIDVVAKDMPEKQIKAWTKNLRNEPLSIEEQYALNEITKTEPASGAKINRAIEAAGAVILYECTKNPEVFLMSHSDVKTALYKLDKGDNPIELGSLKCQRDFQIPVLKNKFSPDRLALLYKQFKEPLHELELDDIINKYFDSATTQNPELDAILKNSVVPVSINGFDKNAMKEYLKLYGKSLSILFSEKSAYPKEVKKAFYEKIKTDIPESLTESLKHCDFEQKGAFEKDEKIKQICFLFAKRFDFVPTAYIDSFIKEMAKDLRKAETMDMLEYFIREVCTKRKNPNEMHKLAIFPKDIMSTEGQMKMLIVEQALADVLYEATGNIDVYEMSFEELCDNIEIFNLIKKFPTGNRTYVSQTLNKEISISANKKINTFKIQRLTKEYTDEIAQWLNEEAHTPEGLKFEDLLYILNPDENMPQKDEAVSRRIKHYNFNLK
;
A
#
# COMPACT_ATOMS: atom_id res chain seq x y z
N MET A 1 6.97 -56.32 0.48
CA MET A 1 5.61 -56.38 -0.13
C MET A 1 4.63 -56.95 0.88
N ASN A 2 3.72 -56.11 1.38
CA ASN A 2 2.49 -56.43 2.10
C ASN A 2 1.81 -55.08 2.40
N ILE A 3 0.96 -54.62 1.50
CA ILE A 3 0.01 -53.55 1.83
C ILE A 3 -1.01 -54.22 2.75
N ARG A 4 -0.93 -53.98 4.05
CA ARG A 4 -1.93 -54.49 5.01
C ARG A 4 -3.03 -53.44 5.20
N PRO A 5 -4.31 -53.84 5.14
CA PRO A 5 -5.46 -52.97 5.30
C PRO A 5 -5.58 -52.49 6.76
N ILE A 6 -6.02 -51.26 6.96
CA ILE A 6 -6.38 -50.73 8.28
C ILE A 6 -7.76 -51.29 8.65
N HIS A 7 -7.86 -52.58 8.97
CA HIS A 7 -9.07 -53.19 9.54
C HIS A 7 -8.70 -54.21 10.64
N SER A 8 -8.91 -53.84 11.91
CA SER A 8 -9.48 -54.67 12.99
C SER A 8 -9.38 -53.98 14.37
N PHE A 9 -10.51 -53.97 15.08
CA PHE A 9 -10.89 -53.23 16.29
C PHE A 9 -10.29 -53.76 17.62
N TYR A 10 -10.41 -53.03 18.74
CA TYR A 10 -11.25 -53.37 19.92
C TYR A 10 -11.37 -52.23 20.96
N THR A 11 -12.52 -52.21 21.63
CA THR A 11 -13.14 -51.15 22.46
C THR A 11 -12.67 -51.14 23.91
N ILE A 12 -12.59 -49.97 24.56
CA ILE A 12 -12.81 -49.82 26.01
C ILE A 12 -13.71 -48.60 26.26
N LYS A 13 -14.89 -48.85 26.84
CA LYS A 13 -15.82 -47.83 27.38
C LYS A 13 -15.20 -47.16 28.61
N GLN A 14 -15.46 -45.87 28.83
CA GLN A 14 -15.97 -45.38 30.11
C GLN A 14 -16.60 -43.99 30.03
N ASN A 15 -17.65 -43.84 30.84
CA ASN A 15 -18.65 -42.78 30.92
C ASN A 15 -18.23 -41.55 31.75
N HIS A 16 -19.13 -40.55 31.71
CA HIS A 16 -19.41 -39.47 32.67
C HIS A 16 -18.81 -38.10 32.31
N HIS A 17 -19.52 -36.97 32.41
CA HIS A 17 -20.84 -36.70 32.97
C HIS A 17 -21.37 -35.36 32.39
N ASN A 18 -22.69 -35.32 32.17
CA ASN A 18 -23.49 -34.10 32.01
C ASN A 18 -23.25 -33.10 33.15
N ASN A 19 -23.42 -31.81 32.85
CA ASN A 19 -24.34 -30.99 33.63
C ASN A 19 -24.86 -29.77 32.87
N SER A 20 -26.14 -29.51 33.16
CA SER A 20 -27.14 -28.76 32.43
C SER A 20 -27.49 -27.40 33.07
N ASN A 21 -28.29 -26.62 32.33
CA ASN A 21 -29.25 -25.58 32.76
C ASN A 21 -28.71 -24.13 32.83
N LYS A 22 -29.44 -23.07 32.42
CA LYS A 22 -30.91 -22.84 32.40
C LYS A 22 -31.28 -21.63 31.51
N GLU A 23 -32.40 -21.73 30.80
CA GLU A 23 -33.14 -20.63 30.14
C GLU A 23 -33.93 -19.77 31.14
N LYS A 24 -34.27 -18.54 30.75
CA LYS A 24 -35.49 -17.81 31.16
C LYS A 24 -35.99 -16.88 30.04
N SER A 25 -37.31 -16.89 29.87
CA SER A 25 -38.15 -16.18 28.89
C SER A 25 -39.04 -15.10 29.55
N LEU A 26 -39.86 -14.43 28.71
CA LEU A 26 -41.05 -13.56 28.95
C LEU A 26 -40.74 -12.03 28.95
N GLU A 27 -41.50 -11.10 28.35
CA GLU A 27 -42.78 -11.11 27.62
C GLU A 27 -43.03 -9.73 26.93
N LYS A 28 -44.07 -9.68 26.08
CA LYS A 28 -44.53 -8.59 25.19
C LYS A 28 -45.01 -7.30 25.91
N ASN A 29 -44.96 -6.17 25.20
CA ASN A 29 -45.97 -5.11 25.26
C ASN A 29 -46.10 -4.35 23.93
N ASN A 30 -47.34 -4.25 23.43
CA ASN A 30 -47.77 -3.38 22.32
C ASN A 30 -48.08 -1.98 22.84
N THR A 31 -47.72 -0.91 22.11
CA THR A 31 -48.64 0.03 21.42
C THR A 31 -47.99 1.39 21.07
N THR A 32 -48.50 1.97 19.97
CA THR A 32 -48.51 3.40 19.55
C THR A 32 -47.25 4.07 18.98
N LEU A 33 -47.30 4.36 17.67
CA LEU A 33 -46.81 5.59 17.00
C LEU A 33 -47.96 6.64 17.04
N PRO A 34 -47.79 7.97 16.83
CA PRO A 34 -46.69 8.68 16.14
C PRO A 34 -46.24 10.06 16.74
N ASP A 35 -45.34 10.73 16.01
CA ASP A 35 -45.06 12.19 15.94
C ASP A 35 -43.82 12.83 16.64
N PHE A 36 -42.82 13.11 15.78
CA PHE A 36 -42.34 14.43 15.34
C PHE A 36 -41.73 15.48 16.31
N TYR A 37 -40.63 16.06 15.79
CA TYR A 37 -39.87 17.27 16.18
C TYR A 37 -38.92 17.24 17.39
N LEU A 38 -37.63 17.12 17.05
CA LEU A 38 -36.63 18.21 17.20
C LEU A 38 -36.89 19.18 18.36
N ARG A 39 -36.07 19.07 19.41
CA ARG A 39 -35.00 20.04 19.67
C ARG A 39 -34.24 19.67 20.93
N ALA A 40 -32.94 19.90 20.82
CA ALA A 40 -32.00 20.24 21.87
C ALA A 40 -31.40 19.12 22.72
N LYS A 41 -30.09 19.08 22.96
CA LYS A 41 -28.97 19.92 22.50
C LYS A 41 -27.71 19.28 23.15
N PHE A 42 -26.63 19.23 22.37
CA PHE A 42 -25.23 19.39 22.77
C PHE A 42 -24.50 18.36 23.67
N ASN A 43 -23.49 17.75 23.05
CA ASN A 43 -22.05 17.90 23.33
C ASN A 43 -21.23 16.67 23.81
N ASP A 44 -20.49 16.10 22.85
CA ASP A 44 -19.03 16.27 22.67
C ASP A 44 -18.06 15.76 23.76
N HIS A 45 -17.21 14.76 23.45
CA HIS A 45 -15.89 14.93 22.80
C HIS A 45 -15.11 13.60 22.73
N LEU A 46 -14.39 13.34 21.63
CA LEU A 46 -12.98 12.86 21.55
C LEU A 46 -12.58 12.59 20.09
N LEU A 47 -11.88 13.56 19.50
CA LEU A 47 -11.35 13.60 18.12
C LEU A 47 -9.88 13.15 18.07
N SER A 48 -9.47 12.46 16.99
CA SER A 48 -8.06 12.39 16.55
C SER A 48 -7.89 13.23 15.28
N PHE A 49 -7.03 14.25 15.33
CA PHE A 49 -6.68 15.12 14.19
C PHE A 49 -5.39 14.66 13.52
N GLY A 50 -5.44 14.46 12.19
CA GLY A 50 -4.26 14.20 11.37
C GLY A 50 -4.60 13.93 9.92
N ALA A 51 -5.16 14.91 9.19
CA ALA A 51 -5.08 15.06 7.72
C ALA A 51 -6.05 16.16 7.21
N GLN A 52 -5.65 17.43 7.32
CA GLN A 52 -6.17 18.49 6.44
C GLN A 52 -5.01 19.43 6.10
N VAL A 53 -4.12 18.97 5.21
CA VAL A 53 -3.09 19.82 4.60
C VAL A 53 -3.77 20.57 3.47
N ASP A 54 -4.23 21.76 3.82
CA ASP A 54 -4.17 23.04 3.09
C ASP A 54 -4.37 24.08 4.22
N LYS A 55 -4.53 25.36 3.89
CA LYS A 55 -5.19 26.41 4.70
C LYS A 55 -4.25 27.51 5.20
N GLY A 56 -4.33 28.66 4.52
CA GLY A 56 -3.87 29.94 5.04
C GLY A 56 -4.56 30.36 6.35
N LEU A 57 -4.18 31.54 6.85
CA LEU A 57 -4.56 32.04 8.17
C LEU A 57 -6.07 32.11 8.41
N GLU A 58 -6.90 32.35 7.39
CA GLU A 58 -8.36 32.39 7.51
C GLU A 58 -8.97 31.06 8.00
N ARG A 59 -8.61 29.95 7.38
CA ARG A 59 -9.17 28.63 7.75
C ARG A 59 -8.46 28.03 8.98
N PHE A 60 -7.22 28.46 9.26
CA PHE A 60 -6.58 28.26 10.57
C PHE A 60 -7.36 28.96 11.69
N TYR A 61 -7.78 30.21 11.46
CA TYR A 61 -8.56 31.02 12.38
C TYR A 61 -9.94 30.43 12.65
N GLU A 62 -10.71 30.08 11.61
CA GLU A 62 -12.04 29.47 11.79
C GLU A 62 -12.03 28.19 12.63
N THR A 63 -10.96 27.38 12.48
CA THR A 63 -10.82 26.11 13.18
C THR A 63 -10.37 26.29 14.64
N ASN A 64 -9.63 27.36 14.94
CA ASN A 64 -8.96 27.55 16.23
C ASN A 64 -9.42 28.79 17.02
N LYS A 65 -10.36 29.59 16.53
CA LYS A 65 -10.79 30.86 17.15
C LYS A 65 -11.14 30.75 18.62
N ASP A 66 -11.73 29.62 19.04
CA ASP A 66 -12.15 29.41 20.44
C ASP A 66 -11.04 28.81 21.32
N ARG A 67 -9.88 28.47 20.74
CA ARG A 67 -8.78 27.73 21.39
C ARG A 67 -7.42 28.44 21.30
N MET A 68 -7.32 29.51 20.52
CA MET A 68 -6.10 30.31 20.36
C MET A 68 -5.97 31.37 21.46
N PRO A 69 -4.74 31.84 21.75
CA PRO A 69 -4.53 32.95 22.68
C PRO A 69 -5.36 34.18 22.32
N ASN A 70 -5.84 34.90 23.34
CA ASN A 70 -6.72 36.05 23.17
C ASN A 70 -6.07 37.13 22.30
N THR A 71 -4.78 37.37 22.51
CA THR A 71 -4.01 38.32 21.71
C THR A 71 -3.97 37.94 20.23
N VAL A 72 -3.77 36.65 19.93
CA VAL A 72 -3.70 36.16 18.53
C VAL A 72 -5.06 36.23 17.86
N ARG A 73 -6.13 35.86 18.57
CA ARG A 73 -7.50 35.98 18.06
C ARG A 73 -7.84 37.41 17.70
N ARG A 74 -7.67 38.35 18.64
CA ARG A 74 -7.97 39.77 18.41
C ARG A 74 -7.16 40.34 17.24
N TYR A 75 -5.89 39.93 17.12
CA TYR A 75 -5.05 40.33 16.00
C TYR A 75 -5.62 39.85 14.66
N ILE A 76 -6.01 38.57 14.57
CA ILE A 76 -6.54 38.00 13.32
C ILE A 76 -7.94 38.56 13.00
N GLU A 77 -8.79 38.79 14.00
CA GLU A 77 -10.10 39.43 13.82
C GLU A 77 -9.99 40.83 13.22
N ALA A 78 -8.95 41.57 13.59
CA ALA A 78 -8.68 42.92 13.09
C ALA A 78 -8.00 42.96 11.71
N LEU A 79 -7.64 41.82 11.11
CA LEU A 79 -7.07 41.78 9.76
C LEU A 79 -8.15 41.89 8.70
N ASP A 80 -8.08 42.92 7.87
CA ASP A 80 -8.93 43.10 6.68
C ASP A 80 -8.76 41.96 5.67
N ASP A 81 -7.54 41.42 5.57
CA ASP A 81 -7.20 40.34 4.63
C ASP A 81 -6.36 39.26 5.32
N LYS A 82 -7.05 38.17 5.65
CA LYS A 82 -6.49 37.01 6.34
C LYS A 82 -5.75 36.06 5.40
N THR A 83 -5.61 36.39 4.11
CA THR A 83 -4.86 35.56 3.14
C THR A 83 -3.38 35.94 3.05
N LYS A 84 -3.00 37.14 3.52
CA LYS A 84 -1.65 37.72 3.36
C LYS A 84 -0.61 37.26 4.38
N LEU A 85 -1.02 36.53 5.42
CA LEU A 85 -0.13 36.13 6.50
C LEU A 85 -0.20 34.63 6.74
N THR A 86 0.94 34.05 7.09
CA THR A 86 0.96 32.68 7.61
C THR A 86 0.49 32.67 9.07
N PRO A 87 -0.03 31.55 9.58
CA PRO A 87 -0.38 31.39 11.00
C PRO A 87 0.74 31.77 11.96
N LEU A 88 1.98 31.37 11.65
CA LEU A 88 3.15 31.75 12.44
C LEU A 88 3.46 33.25 12.35
N GLN A 89 3.33 33.87 11.17
CA GLN A 89 3.51 35.32 11.02
C GLN A 89 2.44 36.11 11.77
N ALA A 90 1.19 35.66 11.76
CA ALA A 90 0.10 36.29 12.50
C ALA A 90 0.33 36.20 14.02
N GLN A 91 0.77 35.03 14.51
CA GLN A 91 1.15 34.88 15.90
C GLN A 91 2.36 35.75 16.28
N LYS A 92 3.41 35.77 15.44
CA LYS A 92 4.58 36.64 15.63
C LYS A 92 4.20 38.12 15.70
N ARG A 93 3.28 38.56 14.84
CA ARG A 93 2.82 39.95 14.82
C ARG A 93 1.91 40.28 16.00
N ALA A 94 1.03 39.36 16.38
CA ALA A 94 0.17 39.51 17.56
C ALA A 94 0.99 39.69 18.84
N PHE A 95 2.06 38.91 18.98
CA PHE A 95 2.96 38.95 20.13
C PHE A 95 4.22 39.80 19.90
N MET A 96 4.28 40.64 18.86
CA MET A 96 5.51 41.32 18.45
C MET A 96 6.18 42.13 19.57
N LYS A 97 5.38 42.69 20.48
CA LYS A 97 5.83 43.44 21.66
C LYS A 97 6.64 42.59 22.66
N LEU A 98 6.53 41.25 22.60
CA LEU A 98 7.42 40.37 23.38
C LEU A 98 8.89 40.57 23.00
N ASN A 99 9.23 40.96 21.77
CA ASN A 99 10.62 41.22 21.37
C ASN A 99 11.28 42.29 22.24
N GLU A 100 10.51 43.30 22.65
CA GLU A 100 10.96 44.45 23.44
C GLU A 100 10.93 44.17 24.96
N ALA A 101 10.25 43.10 25.38
CA ALA A 101 10.19 42.71 26.78
C ALA A 101 11.54 42.15 27.27
N GLN A 102 12.02 42.70 28.38
CA GLN A 102 13.24 42.26 29.06
C GLN A 102 12.94 41.58 30.40
N THR A 103 11.83 41.94 31.03
CA THR A 103 11.37 41.41 32.31
C THR A 103 9.97 40.83 32.21
N ILE A 104 9.59 40.01 33.21
CA ILE A 104 8.23 39.47 33.30
C ILE A 104 7.18 40.58 33.44
N LYS A 105 7.53 41.67 34.14
CA LYS A 105 6.65 42.84 34.30
C LYS A 105 6.35 43.52 32.97
N ASP A 106 7.34 43.56 32.06
CA ASP A 106 7.14 44.13 30.72
C ASP A 106 6.11 43.29 29.93
N ILE A 107 6.19 41.97 30.02
CA ILE A 107 5.22 41.07 29.38
C ILE A 107 3.80 41.31 29.94
N GLN A 108 3.66 41.35 31.26
CA GLN A 108 2.35 41.56 31.91
C GLN A 108 1.77 42.94 31.62
N LYS A 109 2.63 43.95 31.43
CA LYS A 109 2.22 45.31 31.06
C LYS A 109 1.77 45.41 29.61
N GLU A 110 2.49 44.76 28.68
CA GLU A 110 2.16 44.79 27.25
C GLU A 110 0.97 43.91 26.88
N PHE A 111 0.68 42.89 27.69
CA PHE A 111 -0.42 41.94 27.48
C PHE A 111 -1.26 41.76 28.76
N PRO A 112 -1.90 42.82 29.28
CA PRO A 112 -2.64 42.78 30.54
C PRO A 112 -3.89 41.88 30.48
N ASP A 113 -4.43 41.69 29.27
CA ASP A 113 -5.64 40.90 29.01
C ASP A 113 -5.34 39.43 28.62
N GLU A 114 -4.06 39.03 28.56
CA GLU A 114 -3.67 37.67 28.18
C GLU A 114 -3.50 36.78 29.42
N GLU A 115 -4.49 35.92 29.66
CA GLU A 115 -4.54 35.02 30.82
C GLU A 115 -3.34 34.07 30.89
N LEU A 116 -2.72 33.78 29.75
CA LEU A 116 -1.54 32.91 29.68
C LEU A 116 -0.29 33.51 30.33
N PHE A 117 -0.25 34.83 30.56
CA PHE A 117 0.88 35.54 31.15
C PHE A 117 0.67 36.02 32.59
N PHE A 118 -0.52 35.79 33.16
CA PHE A 118 -0.88 36.30 34.49
C PHE A 118 -0.03 35.71 35.63
N GLU A 119 0.30 34.41 35.55
CA GLU A 119 1.00 33.67 36.63
C GLU A 119 2.52 33.59 36.44
N LEU A 120 3.09 34.30 35.45
CA LEU A 120 4.51 34.25 35.16
C LEU A 120 5.35 34.61 36.38
N THR A 121 6.36 33.78 36.65
CA THR A 121 7.24 33.90 37.82
C THR A 121 8.71 33.85 37.39
N GLU A 122 9.55 34.60 38.10
CA GLU A 122 10.99 34.60 37.87
C GLU A 122 11.61 33.22 38.17
N ALA A 123 12.58 32.80 37.36
CA ALA A 123 13.20 31.48 37.49
C ALA A 123 13.79 31.24 38.89
N SER A 124 14.42 32.26 39.48
CA SER A 124 14.96 32.19 40.84
C SER A 124 13.89 32.15 41.94
N ARG A 125 12.68 32.66 41.67
CA ARG A 125 11.59 32.74 42.66
C ARG A 125 10.66 31.52 42.66
N THR A 126 10.90 30.56 41.79
CA THR A 126 10.09 29.33 41.72
C THR A 126 10.23 28.47 42.99
N LYS A 127 9.37 27.47 43.20
CA LYS A 127 9.54 26.46 44.27
C LYS A 127 10.16 25.15 43.77
N ALA A 128 10.71 25.14 42.56
CA ALA A 128 11.31 23.95 41.97
C ALA A 128 12.56 23.50 42.76
N THR A 129 12.66 22.20 43.02
CA THR A 129 13.71 21.56 43.84
C THR A 129 14.70 20.72 43.02
N ARG A 130 14.51 20.61 41.71
CA ARG A 130 15.34 19.84 40.76
C ARG A 130 15.36 20.48 39.37
N GLY A 131 16.33 20.10 38.54
CA GLY A 131 16.46 20.55 37.15
C GLY A 131 16.96 21.99 37.03
N ILE A 132 16.83 22.59 35.83
CA ILE A 132 17.48 23.88 35.51
C ILE A 132 17.11 25.00 36.47
N LEU A 133 15.86 25.04 36.96
CA LEU A 133 15.40 26.08 37.89
C LEU A 133 16.05 26.00 39.27
N MET A 134 16.44 24.81 39.72
CA MET A 134 17.20 24.65 40.96
C MET A 134 18.63 25.15 40.75
N SER A 135 19.27 24.75 39.65
CA SER A 135 20.62 25.21 39.30
C SER A 135 20.68 26.73 39.11
N VAL A 136 19.62 27.36 38.59
CA VAL A 136 19.51 28.82 38.49
C VAL A 136 19.56 29.49 39.86
N LYS A 137 18.85 28.95 40.85
CA LYS A 137 18.85 29.51 42.22
C LYS A 137 20.17 29.34 42.93
N GLU A 138 20.76 28.15 42.82
CA GLU A 138 22.06 27.84 43.43
C GLU A 138 23.16 28.74 42.89
N ASN A 139 23.05 29.14 41.62
CA ASN A 139 24.03 29.97 40.94
C ASN A 139 23.64 31.46 40.90
N GLU A 140 22.52 31.90 41.49
CA GLU A 140 22.02 33.28 41.37
C GLU A 140 23.03 34.30 41.93
N GLU A 141 23.60 34.02 43.11
CA GLU A 141 24.62 34.88 43.72
C GLU A 141 25.91 34.91 42.89
N LEU A 142 26.37 33.75 42.42
CA LEU A 142 27.59 33.63 41.61
C LEU A 142 27.45 34.36 40.26
N LEU A 143 26.34 34.14 39.55
CA LEU A 143 26.02 34.80 38.28
C LEU A 143 25.92 36.32 38.46
N SER A 144 25.35 36.80 39.58
CA SER A 144 25.26 38.22 39.88
C SER A 144 26.62 38.88 40.17
N LEU A 145 27.56 38.16 40.78
CA LEU A 145 28.91 38.64 41.11
C LEU A 145 29.86 38.61 39.92
N SER A 146 29.71 37.64 39.01
CA SER A 146 30.55 37.47 37.82
C SER A 146 30.07 38.25 36.60
N ASP A 147 28.95 38.99 36.72
CA ASP A 147 28.24 39.60 35.57
C ASP A 147 27.99 38.56 34.45
N GLN A 148 27.67 37.32 34.83
CA GLN A 148 27.32 36.24 33.91
C GLN A 148 25.82 35.95 33.96
N GLY A 149 25.26 35.55 32.82
CA GLY A 149 23.85 35.17 32.70
C GLY A 149 23.70 33.65 32.62
N ILE A 150 22.47 33.16 32.84
CA ILE A 150 22.11 31.77 32.57
C ILE A 150 22.22 31.48 31.06
N LEU A 151 21.76 32.44 30.27
CA LEU A 151 21.87 32.48 28.82
C LEU A 151 23.07 33.34 28.44
N LYS A 152 23.70 33.01 27.31
CA LYS A 152 24.86 33.75 26.77
C LYS A 152 24.56 35.23 26.54
N ASP A 153 23.32 35.56 26.18
CA ASP A 153 22.86 36.94 25.94
C ASP A 153 22.42 37.66 27.24
N LYS A 154 22.59 37.01 28.40
CA LYS A 154 22.15 37.46 29.73
C LYS A 154 20.66 37.78 29.81
N SER A 155 19.86 37.32 28.86
CA SER A 155 18.42 37.52 28.90
C SER A 155 17.77 36.70 30.00
N ASN A 156 16.61 37.15 30.45
CA ASN A 156 15.85 36.47 31.47
C ASN A 156 15.33 35.11 30.93
N LEU A 157 15.64 34.00 31.62
CA LEU A 157 15.26 32.65 31.20
C LEU A 157 13.74 32.49 31.00
N THR A 158 12.92 33.07 31.88
CA THR A 158 11.46 33.00 31.75
C THR A 158 11.00 33.74 30.50
N VAL A 159 11.54 34.94 30.25
CA VAL A 159 11.23 35.74 29.06
C VAL A 159 11.70 35.04 27.77
N TYR A 160 12.88 34.42 27.79
CA TYR A 160 13.40 33.62 26.69
C TYR A 160 12.44 32.46 26.33
N LEU A 161 11.99 31.69 27.33
CA LEU A 161 11.06 30.58 27.11
C LEU A 161 9.71 31.06 26.55
N VAL A 162 9.20 32.19 27.05
CA VAL A 162 7.98 32.82 26.52
C VAL A 162 8.19 33.25 25.06
N LYS A 163 9.32 33.87 24.69
CA LYS A 163 9.65 34.23 23.30
C LYS A 163 9.69 32.99 22.41
N LYS A 164 10.35 31.91 22.82
CA LYS A 164 10.44 30.67 22.03
C LYS A 164 9.08 30.01 21.80
N ILE A 165 8.20 29.98 22.80
CA ILE A 165 6.87 29.38 22.68
C ILE A 165 5.92 30.27 21.86
N PHE A 166 5.87 31.58 22.16
CA PHE A 166 4.84 32.47 21.65
C PHE A 166 5.25 33.26 20.40
N LEU A 167 6.54 33.48 20.12
CA LEU A 167 7.00 34.06 18.85
C LEU A 167 7.43 32.98 17.86
N GLU A 168 8.15 31.96 18.30
CA GLU A 168 8.72 30.95 17.38
C GLU A 168 7.84 29.71 17.22
N GLY A 169 6.84 29.52 18.09
CA GLY A 169 5.96 28.35 18.06
C GLY A 169 6.71 27.04 18.34
N LYS A 170 7.80 27.09 19.13
CA LYS A 170 8.65 25.92 19.40
C LYS A 170 8.07 24.99 20.47
N THR A 171 8.33 23.70 20.27
CA THR A 171 8.02 22.64 21.24
C THR A 171 9.10 22.55 22.32
N ILE A 172 8.79 21.89 23.45
CA ILE A 172 9.77 21.70 24.54
C ILE A 172 11.05 21.01 24.04
N ASP A 173 10.93 20.01 23.16
CA ASP A 173 12.10 19.30 22.62
C ASP A 173 12.95 20.19 21.70
N GLU A 174 12.35 21.13 20.98
CA GLU A 174 13.09 22.10 20.14
C GLU A 174 13.76 23.17 20.98
N ILE A 175 13.09 23.64 22.02
CA ILE A 175 13.67 24.60 22.96
C ILE A 175 14.84 23.96 23.71
N ASN A 176 14.77 22.69 24.07
CA ASN A 176 15.90 21.95 24.65
C ASN A 176 17.11 21.91 23.72
N LYS A 177 16.90 21.80 22.40
CA LYS A 177 17.99 21.86 21.40
C LYS A 177 18.56 23.27 21.26
N ASP A 178 17.73 24.30 21.29
CA ASP A 178 18.21 25.70 21.28
C ASP A 178 19.03 25.99 22.55
N LEU A 179 18.54 25.58 23.73
CA LEU A 179 19.20 25.79 25.02
C LEU A 179 20.57 25.12 25.11
N GLU A 180 20.79 24.00 24.42
CA GLU A 180 22.13 23.40 24.31
C GLU A 180 23.18 24.39 23.81
N ASN A 181 22.78 25.32 22.93
CA ASN A 181 23.68 26.33 22.36
C ASN A 181 23.56 27.70 23.05
N ASP A 182 22.38 28.03 23.57
CA ASP A 182 22.07 29.36 24.10
C ASP A 182 22.43 29.53 25.58
N LEU A 183 22.61 28.45 26.34
CA LEU A 183 23.08 28.50 27.72
C LEU A 183 24.55 28.91 27.81
N ASP A 184 24.90 29.68 28.84
CA ASP A 184 26.29 30.04 29.14
C ASP A 184 27.13 28.77 29.40
N GLU A 185 28.36 28.72 28.91
CA GLU A 185 29.19 27.50 28.95
C GLU A 185 29.54 27.08 30.39
N ASP A 186 29.79 28.06 31.28
CA ASP A 186 30.12 27.77 32.67
C ASP A 186 28.88 27.24 33.41
N PHE A 187 27.73 27.88 33.17
CA PHE A 187 26.44 27.43 33.73
C PHE A 187 26.04 26.04 33.20
N LYS A 188 26.22 25.80 31.91
CA LYS A 188 25.92 24.53 31.24
C LYS A 188 26.80 23.40 31.77
N ALA A 189 28.10 23.65 31.94
CA ALA A 189 29.02 22.68 32.52
C ALA A 189 28.63 22.33 33.96
N ASP A 190 28.29 23.32 34.79
CA ASP A 190 27.80 23.10 36.16
C ASP A 190 26.49 22.28 36.18
N PHE A 191 25.53 22.63 35.31
CA PHE A 191 24.27 21.92 35.17
C PHE A 191 24.49 20.45 34.79
N GLN A 192 25.33 20.18 33.79
CA GLN A 192 25.63 18.82 33.33
C GLN A 192 26.44 18.02 34.37
N PHE A 193 27.34 18.67 35.11
CA PHE A 193 28.09 18.03 36.19
C PHE A 193 27.17 17.58 37.35
N LYS A 194 26.18 18.41 37.70
CA LYS A 194 25.23 18.13 38.79
C LYS A 194 24.12 17.16 38.40
N ASN A 195 23.77 17.05 37.10
CA ASN A 195 22.68 16.21 36.59
C ASN A 195 23.18 15.07 35.68
N LYS A 196 24.04 14.18 36.21
CA LYS A 196 24.74 13.08 35.48
C LYS A 196 23.89 11.89 35.03
N ASP A 197 22.58 11.89 35.25
CA ASP A 197 21.72 10.77 34.83
C ASP A 197 21.56 10.75 33.31
N LYS A 198 21.63 9.55 32.70
CA LYS A 198 21.59 9.36 31.23
C LYS A 198 20.36 9.99 30.55
N ASP A 199 19.23 10.05 31.25
CA ASP A 199 18.00 10.68 30.72
C ASP A 199 18.04 12.22 30.84
N SER A 200 18.81 12.76 31.78
CA SER A 200 18.95 14.21 32.04
C SER A 200 20.03 14.88 31.18
N GLN A 201 20.98 14.10 30.64
CA GLN A 201 22.03 14.59 29.74
C GLN A 201 21.52 15.21 28.43
N SER A 202 20.25 14.99 28.07
CA SER A 202 19.69 15.46 26.80
C SER A 202 18.59 16.52 26.93
N LYS A 203 18.17 16.90 28.16
CA LYS A 203 17.01 17.78 28.37
C LYS A 203 17.19 18.74 29.56
N TYR A 204 17.15 20.03 29.29
CA TYR A 204 17.24 21.12 30.28
C TYR A 204 15.88 21.48 30.90
N ILE A 205 14.83 21.50 30.08
CA ILE A 205 13.47 21.89 30.44
C ILE A 205 12.46 20.75 30.22
N TYR A 206 11.45 20.70 31.08
CA TYR A 206 10.33 19.77 31.05
C TYR A 206 9.00 20.52 31.19
N SER A 207 7.86 19.84 30.98
CA SER A 207 6.53 20.43 31.20
C SER A 207 6.34 20.93 32.65
N SER A 208 6.96 20.24 33.61
CA SER A 208 7.01 20.68 35.02
C SER A 208 7.79 21.98 35.21
N THR A 209 8.83 22.22 34.40
CA THR A 209 9.62 23.46 34.40
C THR A 209 8.74 24.65 33.96
N LEU A 210 8.02 24.51 32.86
CA LEU A 210 7.11 25.57 32.37
C LEU A 210 6.00 25.87 33.38
N LYS A 211 5.42 24.82 33.99
CA LYS A 211 4.41 24.96 35.05
C LYS A 211 4.95 25.69 36.28
N ALA A 212 6.19 25.38 36.70
CA ALA A 212 6.81 26.04 37.85
C ALA A 212 7.12 27.52 37.61
N LEU A 213 7.33 27.92 36.35
CA LEU A 213 7.49 29.30 35.91
C LEU A 213 6.16 30.03 35.69
N GLY A 214 5.02 29.35 35.84
CA GLY A 214 3.70 29.90 35.53
C GLY A 214 3.45 30.12 34.03
N ILE A 215 4.28 29.53 33.15
CA ILE A 215 4.08 29.60 31.70
C ILE A 215 2.94 28.65 31.33
N LYS A 216 1.76 29.21 31.07
CA LYS A 216 0.60 28.44 30.58
C LYS A 216 0.74 28.21 29.09
N MET A 217 0.70 26.95 28.67
CA MET A 217 0.72 26.61 27.26
C MET A 217 -0.64 26.93 26.62
N PRO A 218 -0.66 27.49 25.40
CA PRO A 218 -1.86 27.52 24.57
C PRO A 218 -2.51 26.13 24.44
N ALA A 219 -3.81 26.09 24.13
CA ALA A 219 -4.53 24.82 24.00
C ALA A 219 -3.80 23.85 23.05
N PHE A 220 -3.76 22.58 23.43
CA PHE A 220 -2.97 21.55 22.74
C PHE A 220 -3.31 21.48 21.24
N GLU A 221 -4.60 21.54 20.90
CA GLU A 221 -5.08 21.47 19.52
C GLU A 221 -4.64 22.67 18.68
N TYR A 222 -4.54 23.86 19.28
CA TYR A 222 -4.01 25.06 18.64
C TYR A 222 -2.51 24.91 18.36
N GLN A 223 -1.75 24.43 19.35
CA GLN A 223 -0.29 24.24 19.19
C GLN A 223 0.05 23.19 18.12
N GLN A 224 -0.69 22.08 18.08
CA GLN A 224 -0.52 21.08 17.02
C GLN A 224 -0.81 21.69 15.66
N SER A 225 -1.93 22.43 15.52
CA SER A 225 -2.30 23.10 14.27
C SER A 225 -1.23 24.08 13.80
N LEU A 226 -0.62 24.85 14.69
CA LEU A 226 0.43 25.82 14.36
C LEU A 226 1.72 25.13 13.88
N ARG A 227 2.15 24.05 14.54
CA ARG A 227 3.40 23.33 14.22
C ARG A 227 3.42 22.80 12.80
N TYR A 228 2.32 22.21 12.34
CA TYR A 228 2.20 21.67 10.97
C TYR A 228 2.32 22.75 9.88
N THR A 229 2.24 24.04 10.25
CA THR A 229 2.37 25.17 9.30
C THR A 229 3.77 25.80 9.27
N ARG A 230 4.74 25.30 10.07
CA ARG A 230 6.08 25.91 10.24
C ARG A 230 7.21 25.29 9.39
N GLU A 231 7.18 24.00 9.08
CA GLU A 231 8.35 23.22 8.60
C GLU A 231 8.62 23.26 7.07
N GLY A 232 8.63 24.43 6.42
CA GLY A 232 9.26 24.48 5.08
C GLY A 232 9.21 25.83 4.36
N TYR A 233 10.31 26.61 4.37
CA TYR A 233 10.81 27.60 3.37
C TYR A 233 11.74 28.66 4.05
N SER A 234 13.09 28.70 3.84
CA SER A 234 13.91 29.97 3.75
C SER A 234 15.48 29.96 3.59
N ASP A 235 16.37 29.16 4.24
CA ASP A 235 17.77 29.68 4.50
C ASP A 235 19.03 29.16 3.70
N MET A 236 18.97 28.25 2.72
CA MET A 236 20.21 27.70 2.09
C MET A 236 20.85 28.52 0.93
N VAL A 237 20.30 29.67 0.56
CA VAL A 237 20.67 30.37 -0.69
C VAL A 237 21.85 31.34 -0.55
N GLY A 238 22.14 31.85 0.66
CA GLY A 238 23.14 32.91 0.90
C GLY A 238 24.61 32.47 0.80
N GLU A 239 24.97 31.32 1.37
CA GLU A 239 26.37 30.85 1.41
C GLU A 239 26.92 30.42 0.04
N ASN A 240 26.03 29.99 -0.85
CA ASN A 240 26.38 29.48 -2.17
C ASN A 240 26.80 30.58 -3.17
N ILE A 241 26.41 31.84 -2.91
CA ILE A 241 26.73 33.00 -3.75
C ILE A 241 28.16 33.48 -3.50
N THR A 242 28.62 33.52 -2.25
CA THR A 242 29.97 33.99 -1.88
C THR A 242 31.10 33.08 -2.39
N ARG A 243 30.80 31.78 -2.53
CA ARG A 243 31.76 30.79 -3.05
C ARG A 243 32.07 31.00 -4.54
N GLY A 244 31.09 31.45 -5.32
CA GLY A 244 31.26 31.62 -6.77
C GLY A 244 32.11 32.80 -7.21
N LEU A 245 32.05 33.87 -6.42
CA LEU A 245 32.86 35.07 -6.55
C LEU A 245 34.37 34.77 -6.56
N ARG A 246 34.84 34.01 -5.56
CA ARG A 246 36.27 33.70 -5.40
C ARG A 246 36.79 32.83 -6.53
N SER A 247 36.01 31.82 -6.95
CA SER A 247 36.39 30.96 -8.08
C SER A 247 36.47 31.66 -9.43
N PHE A 248 35.76 32.78 -9.65
CA PHE A 248 35.93 33.58 -10.86
C PHE A 248 37.21 34.41 -10.83
N TRP A 249 37.49 35.06 -9.70
CA TRP A 249 38.73 35.83 -9.51
C TRP A 249 39.97 34.96 -9.70
N ASP A 250 39.93 33.74 -9.18
CA ASP A 250 41.05 32.80 -9.28
C ASP A 250 41.26 32.25 -10.71
N SER A 251 40.26 32.37 -11.59
CA SER A 251 40.31 31.89 -12.99
C SER A 251 40.91 32.89 -14.00
N LEU A 252 41.10 34.15 -13.62
CA LEU A 252 41.73 35.17 -14.47
C LEU A 252 43.25 35.17 -14.28
N SER A 253 44.02 35.44 -15.34
CA SER A 253 45.48 35.65 -15.25
C SER A 253 45.84 36.96 -14.57
N ASP A 254 47.07 37.10 -14.05
CA ASP A 254 47.53 38.31 -13.35
C ASP A 254 47.43 39.59 -14.21
N ASN A 255 47.58 39.45 -15.54
CA ASN A 255 47.40 40.55 -16.49
C ASN A 255 45.92 40.95 -16.69
N GLU A 256 44.98 40.03 -16.45
CA GLU A 256 43.53 40.23 -16.54
C GLU A 256 42.92 40.76 -15.21
N ARG A 257 43.54 40.44 -14.07
CA ARG A 257 43.16 40.90 -12.72
C ARG A 257 43.52 42.37 -12.50
N THR A 258 42.64 43.27 -12.93
CA THR A 258 42.81 44.73 -12.73
C THR A 258 41.71 45.33 -11.84
N ALA A 259 42.00 46.44 -11.16
CA ALA A 259 41.00 47.14 -10.32
C ALA A 259 39.75 47.58 -11.12
N ARG A 260 39.90 47.85 -12.42
CA ARG A 260 38.78 48.16 -13.33
C ARG A 260 37.91 46.92 -13.62
N ALA A 261 38.53 45.75 -13.77
CA ALA A 261 37.80 44.49 -13.87
C ALA A 261 37.03 44.23 -12.58
N LYS A 262 37.63 44.53 -11.40
CA LYS A 262 36.98 44.36 -10.10
C LYS A 262 35.69 45.16 -9.97
N LYS A 263 35.76 46.46 -10.25
CA LYS A 263 34.58 47.33 -10.26
C LYS A 263 33.54 46.93 -11.30
N SER A 264 33.96 46.41 -12.45
CA SER A 264 33.03 45.97 -13.51
C SER A 264 32.30 44.68 -13.12
N VAL A 265 33.02 43.73 -12.50
CA VAL A 265 32.48 42.46 -11.99
C VAL A 265 31.51 42.72 -10.83
N GLU A 266 31.85 43.61 -9.90
CA GLU A 266 30.93 44.06 -8.84
C GLU A 266 29.64 44.64 -9.41
N ASN A 267 29.70 45.42 -10.49
CA ASN A 267 28.50 45.93 -11.17
C ASN A 267 27.68 44.81 -11.84
N PHE A 268 28.34 43.82 -12.45
CA PHE A 268 27.67 42.66 -13.03
C PHE A 268 26.97 41.82 -11.94
N GLU A 269 27.59 41.69 -10.78
CA GLU A 269 27.02 40.98 -9.64
C GLU A 269 25.91 41.74 -8.95
N ASN A 270 26.01 43.05 -8.80
CA ASN A 270 24.92 43.86 -8.27
C ASN A 270 23.69 43.77 -9.18
N TRP A 271 23.89 43.80 -10.50
CA TRP A 271 22.82 43.52 -11.46
C TRP A 271 22.26 42.11 -11.28
N TRP A 272 23.11 41.09 -11.25
CA TRP A 272 22.68 39.70 -11.07
C TRP A 272 21.94 39.50 -9.75
N ASN A 273 22.43 40.04 -8.64
CA ASN A 273 21.82 39.96 -7.32
C ASN A 273 20.53 40.78 -7.22
N GLY A 274 20.39 41.83 -8.03
CA GLY A 274 19.15 42.57 -8.18
C GLY A 274 18.05 41.81 -8.94
N LEU A 275 18.39 40.77 -9.71
CA LEU A 275 17.41 39.88 -10.34
C LEU A 275 16.80 38.93 -9.32
N SER A 276 15.48 38.76 -9.41
CA SER A 276 14.76 37.75 -8.64
C SER A 276 15.27 36.35 -8.98
N ASN A 277 15.14 35.42 -8.03
CA ASN A 277 15.53 34.01 -8.24
C ASN A 277 14.80 33.39 -9.46
N ASN A 278 13.55 33.81 -9.72
CA ASN A 278 12.82 33.37 -10.91
C ASN A 278 13.44 33.90 -12.21
N GLU A 279 13.81 35.18 -12.27
CA GLU A 279 14.45 35.76 -13.46
C GLU A 279 15.79 35.09 -13.75
N LYS A 280 16.59 34.78 -12.72
CA LYS A 280 17.83 34.00 -12.88
C LYS A 280 17.58 32.61 -13.47
N LEU A 281 16.59 31.89 -12.92
CA LEU A 281 16.23 30.55 -13.38
C LEU A 281 15.63 30.57 -14.79
N ASP A 282 14.87 31.61 -15.15
CA ASP A 282 14.38 31.81 -16.52
C ASP A 282 15.55 32.03 -17.47
N MET A 283 16.47 32.95 -17.17
CA MET A 283 17.62 33.20 -18.05
C MET A 283 18.49 31.95 -18.31
N ILE A 284 18.57 31.04 -17.35
CA ILE A 284 19.29 29.77 -17.50
C ILE A 284 18.47 28.73 -18.29
N ALA A 285 17.16 28.66 -18.07
CA ALA A 285 16.26 27.79 -18.82
C ALA A 285 16.19 28.18 -20.31
N ASP A 286 16.13 29.50 -20.55
CA ASP A 286 16.78 30.30 -21.58
C ASP A 286 17.64 29.56 -22.60
N GLN A 287 18.68 28.91 -22.06
CA GLN A 287 19.97 28.79 -22.75
C GLN A 287 20.41 30.13 -23.37
N LEU A 288 20.08 31.27 -22.74
CA LEU A 288 20.50 32.58 -23.25
C LEU A 288 22.01 32.52 -23.43
N THR A 289 22.44 32.75 -24.66
CA THR A 289 23.87 32.84 -24.92
C THR A 289 24.45 33.99 -24.09
N THR A 290 25.74 33.92 -23.78
CA THR A 290 26.42 35.00 -23.05
C THR A 290 26.27 36.36 -23.76
N GLU A 291 25.94 36.37 -25.06
CA GLU A 291 25.61 37.55 -25.85
C GLU A 291 24.22 38.13 -25.60
N GLU A 292 23.22 37.28 -25.38
CA GLU A 292 21.85 37.72 -25.12
C GLU A 292 21.69 38.19 -23.68
N MET A 293 22.37 37.55 -22.72
CA MET A 293 22.49 38.07 -21.36
C MET A 293 23.19 39.44 -21.34
N LEU A 294 24.24 39.60 -22.16
CA LEU A 294 24.91 40.89 -22.31
C LEU A 294 23.97 41.95 -22.90
N LYS A 295 23.07 41.58 -23.82
CA LYS A 295 22.03 42.49 -24.34
C LYS A 295 21.02 42.86 -23.26
N ALA A 296 20.61 41.93 -22.41
CA ALA A 296 19.70 42.19 -21.29
C ALA A 296 20.34 43.13 -20.25
N TYR A 297 21.59 42.86 -19.86
CA TYR A 297 22.38 43.73 -18.98
C TYR A 297 22.54 45.14 -19.56
N LYS A 298 22.84 45.26 -20.86
CA LYS A 298 22.93 46.58 -21.53
C LYS A 298 21.57 47.29 -21.59
N LYS A 299 20.46 46.55 -21.59
CA LYS A 299 19.11 47.12 -21.58
C LYS A 299 18.75 47.67 -20.20
N THR A 300 19.10 46.94 -19.13
CA THR A 300 18.92 47.40 -17.74
C THR A 300 19.82 48.59 -17.42
N GLU A 301 21.09 48.56 -17.84
CA GLU A 301 22.01 49.70 -17.72
C GLU A 301 21.47 50.93 -18.44
N ARG A 302 20.92 50.77 -19.65
CA ARG A 302 20.26 51.87 -20.40
C ARG A 302 18.99 52.38 -19.73
N SER A 303 18.20 51.51 -19.07
CA SER A 303 17.01 51.95 -18.33
C SER A 303 17.38 52.66 -17.04
N GLU A 304 18.39 52.20 -16.32
CA GLU A 304 18.94 52.86 -15.13
C GLU A 304 19.57 54.21 -15.50
N GLU A 305 20.27 54.30 -16.62
CA GLU A 305 20.76 55.56 -17.19
C GLU A 305 19.61 56.50 -17.60
N ARG A 306 18.49 55.97 -18.11
CA ARG A 306 17.29 56.77 -18.43
C ARG A 306 16.59 57.27 -17.18
N ILE A 307 16.52 56.45 -16.13
CA ILE A 307 15.94 56.82 -14.82
C ILE A 307 16.87 57.82 -14.10
N LYS A 308 18.19 57.66 -14.20
CA LYS A 308 19.17 58.68 -13.77
C LYS A 308 19.01 59.98 -14.53
N LYS A 309 18.87 59.93 -15.86
CA LYS A 309 18.60 61.13 -16.68
C LYS A 309 17.22 61.75 -16.45
N GLN A 310 16.25 61.00 -15.92
CA GLN A 310 14.93 61.50 -15.52
C GLN A 310 14.96 62.12 -14.12
N SER A 311 15.71 61.53 -13.18
CA SER A 311 15.94 62.14 -11.86
C SER A 311 16.81 63.40 -11.97
N GLU A 312 17.83 63.40 -12.83
CA GLU A 312 18.65 64.59 -13.19
C GLU A 312 17.86 65.67 -13.98
N LYS A 313 16.67 65.36 -14.51
CA LYS A 313 15.78 66.33 -15.16
C LYS A 313 14.79 67.02 -14.20
N THR A 314 14.75 66.60 -12.94
CA THR A 314 13.91 67.23 -11.90
C THR A 314 14.67 68.30 -11.10
N ASP A 315 15.99 68.41 -11.32
CA ASP A 315 16.84 69.53 -10.91
C ASP A 315 17.37 70.22 -12.18
N GLU A 316 16.54 71.02 -12.85
CA GLU A 316 17.01 71.86 -13.95
C GLU A 316 17.92 72.98 -13.41
N ASN A 317 19.21 72.96 -13.75
CA ASN A 317 19.80 73.99 -14.60
C ASN A 317 21.32 73.84 -14.81
N THR A 318 21.72 74.25 -16.02
CA THR A 318 23.06 74.71 -16.46
C THR A 318 24.00 73.68 -17.10
N GLU A 319 24.00 73.78 -18.43
CA GLU A 319 25.14 73.76 -19.37
C GLU A 319 25.78 72.44 -19.83
N LYS A 320 25.59 72.26 -21.14
CA LYS A 320 26.30 71.41 -22.09
C LYS A 320 27.80 71.31 -21.83
N SER A 321 28.33 70.08 -21.89
CA SER A 321 29.35 69.80 -22.90
C SER A 321 29.36 68.32 -23.28
N GLU A 322 29.43 68.10 -24.59
CA GLU A 322 29.60 66.82 -25.23
C GLU A 322 30.94 66.20 -24.81
N GLN A 323 30.91 65.04 -24.15
CA GLN A 323 31.98 64.06 -24.31
C GLN A 323 31.40 62.69 -24.57
N LYS A 324 31.35 62.35 -25.86
CA LYS A 324 31.42 60.97 -26.33
C LYS A 324 32.65 60.31 -25.72
N SER A 325 32.52 59.58 -24.61
CA SER A 325 33.56 58.63 -24.23
C SER A 325 33.45 57.42 -25.15
N ARG A 326 34.25 57.50 -26.21
CA ARG A 326 34.55 56.43 -27.15
C ARG A 326 34.88 55.16 -26.36
N LYS A 327 34.30 54.04 -26.80
CA LYS A 327 34.74 52.68 -26.45
C LYS A 327 36.26 52.62 -26.60
N HIS A 328 36.98 52.41 -25.50
CA HIS A 328 38.38 52.05 -25.53
C HIS A 328 38.59 50.76 -24.76
N THR A 329 38.58 49.65 -25.49
CA THR A 329 39.79 48.84 -25.57
C THR A 329 40.47 49.18 -26.90
N LYS A 330 41.77 49.53 -26.85
CA LYS A 330 42.61 49.67 -28.04
C LYS A 330 42.60 48.30 -28.74
N VAL A 331 42.31 48.25 -30.04
CA VAL A 331 42.49 47.02 -30.83
C VAL A 331 43.96 46.60 -30.69
N GLY A 332 44.21 45.44 -30.10
CA GLY A 332 45.56 44.94 -29.75
C GLY A 332 45.96 45.02 -28.27
N SER A 333 45.09 45.42 -27.33
CA SER A 333 45.38 45.29 -25.89
C SER A 333 45.15 43.86 -25.40
N GLU A 334 46.11 43.25 -24.70
CA GLU A 334 45.96 41.95 -24.01
C GLU A 334 44.90 41.94 -22.89
N LYS A 335 44.32 43.11 -22.57
CA LYS A 335 43.28 43.27 -21.55
C LYS A 335 41.91 42.94 -22.14
N LEU A 336 41.18 42.03 -21.48
CA LEU A 336 39.80 41.68 -21.80
C LEU A 336 38.91 42.94 -21.93
N SER A 337 38.17 43.03 -23.02
CA SER A 337 37.14 44.08 -23.15
C SER A 337 36.02 43.89 -22.13
N ARG A 338 35.27 44.95 -21.80
CA ARG A 338 34.15 44.87 -20.82
C ARG A 338 33.09 43.83 -21.23
N ASP A 339 32.86 43.68 -22.54
CA ASP A 339 31.93 42.70 -23.10
C ASP A 339 32.50 41.26 -22.99
N GLU A 340 33.79 41.05 -23.28
CA GLU A 340 34.44 39.74 -23.10
C GLU A 340 34.58 39.36 -21.63
N LEU A 341 34.85 40.34 -20.76
CA LEU A 341 34.88 40.16 -19.31
C LEU A 341 33.51 39.74 -18.78
N PHE A 342 32.43 40.35 -19.26
CA PHE A 342 31.07 39.92 -18.94
C PHE A 342 30.79 38.50 -19.43
N LYS A 343 31.19 38.15 -20.67
CA LYS A 343 31.00 36.79 -21.21
C LYS A 343 31.74 35.74 -20.37
N LYS A 344 32.99 36.01 -19.98
CA LYS A 344 33.77 35.11 -19.10
C LYS A 344 33.17 35.01 -17.70
N TRP A 345 32.78 36.14 -17.10
CA TRP A 345 32.12 36.19 -15.79
C TRP A 345 30.80 35.42 -15.80
N ALA A 346 29.94 35.66 -16.79
CA ALA A 346 28.65 34.99 -16.92
C ALA A 346 28.84 33.47 -17.11
N ALA A 347 29.79 33.03 -17.93
CA ALA A 347 30.07 31.61 -18.13
C ALA A 347 30.52 30.90 -16.84
N ASN A 348 31.30 31.57 -15.97
CA ASN A 348 31.75 30.98 -14.72
C ASN A 348 30.66 31.04 -13.63
N ASN A 349 30.05 32.22 -13.43
CA ASN A 349 28.99 32.42 -12.44
C ASN A 349 27.79 31.51 -12.70
N LEU A 350 27.42 31.29 -13.97
CA LEU A 350 26.38 30.32 -14.32
C LEU A 350 26.74 28.87 -13.95
N LYS A 351 27.99 28.45 -14.19
CA LYS A 351 28.45 27.11 -13.80
C LYS A 351 28.37 26.91 -12.30
N ILE A 352 28.78 27.90 -11.52
CA ILE A 352 28.75 27.82 -10.05
C ILE A 352 27.31 27.88 -9.54
N TYR A 353 26.49 28.76 -10.13
CA TYR A 353 25.08 28.88 -9.80
C TYR A 353 24.35 27.56 -10.03
N GLU A 354 24.49 26.95 -11.21
CA GLU A 354 23.90 25.65 -11.55
C GLU A 354 24.37 24.52 -10.63
N ALA A 355 25.66 24.49 -10.28
CA ALA A 355 26.21 23.49 -9.36
C ALA A 355 25.61 23.60 -7.94
N ASN A 356 25.34 24.84 -7.51
CA ASN A 356 24.87 25.16 -6.16
C ASN A 356 23.35 25.31 -6.02
N LEU A 357 22.58 25.05 -7.09
CA LEU A 357 21.12 25.00 -6.98
C LEU A 357 20.72 23.95 -5.95
N SER A 358 19.82 24.32 -5.03
CA SER A 358 19.16 23.35 -4.16
C SER A 358 18.39 22.33 -5.00
N GLU A 359 18.07 21.16 -4.43
CA GLU A 359 17.34 20.12 -5.16
C GLU A 359 16.00 20.65 -5.70
N ALA A 360 15.28 21.48 -4.92
CA ALA A 360 14.06 22.16 -5.34
C ALA A 360 14.29 23.20 -6.47
N GLU A 361 15.44 23.86 -6.52
CA GLU A 361 15.77 24.81 -7.58
C GLU A 361 16.33 24.13 -8.83
N LYS A 362 17.05 23.00 -8.68
CA LYS A 362 17.39 22.09 -9.79
C LYS A 362 16.12 21.56 -10.41
N ASP A 363 15.16 21.20 -9.58
CA ASP A 363 13.83 20.78 -9.99
C ASP A 363 13.11 21.92 -10.74
N LYS A 364 13.12 23.15 -10.21
CA LYS A 364 12.54 24.35 -10.85
C LYS A 364 13.23 24.74 -12.17
N LEU A 365 14.54 24.61 -12.23
CA LEU A 365 15.32 24.85 -13.45
C LEU A 365 15.03 23.76 -14.49
N HIS A 366 15.00 22.51 -14.07
CA HIS A 366 14.66 21.37 -14.90
C HIS A 366 13.23 21.53 -15.44
N ILE A 367 12.27 21.95 -14.61
CA ILE A 367 10.89 22.33 -14.97
C ILE A 367 10.85 23.41 -16.05
N LYS A 368 11.61 24.49 -15.89
CA LYS A 368 11.70 25.56 -16.89
C LYS A 368 12.44 25.14 -18.18
N ARG A 369 13.47 24.29 -18.10
CA ARG A 369 14.15 23.69 -19.28
C ARG A 369 13.22 22.76 -20.05
N MET A 370 12.44 21.95 -19.35
CA MET A 370 11.43 21.07 -19.95
C MET A 370 10.24 21.86 -20.54
N GLN A 371 9.83 22.98 -19.93
CA GLN A 371 8.84 23.91 -20.52
C GLN A 371 9.21 24.36 -21.93
N ARG A 372 10.51 24.56 -22.17
CA ARG A 372 11.04 25.01 -23.45
C ARG A 372 11.25 23.88 -24.46
N LEU A 373 11.50 22.67 -23.98
CA LEU A 373 11.50 21.48 -24.84
C LEU A 373 10.09 21.15 -25.35
N CYS A 374 9.07 21.50 -24.57
CA CYS A 374 7.67 21.44 -24.96
C CYS A 374 7.34 22.30 -26.19
N THR A 375 7.94 23.49 -26.35
CA THR A 375 7.80 24.32 -27.57
C THR A 375 8.58 23.79 -28.77
N ARG A 376 9.56 22.91 -28.57
CA ARG A 376 10.31 22.21 -29.63
C ARG A 376 9.74 20.83 -30.00
N TRP A 377 8.74 20.35 -29.25
CA TRP A 377 8.17 19.01 -29.37
C TRP A 377 7.72 18.64 -30.78
N SER A 378 7.18 19.61 -31.55
CA SER A 378 6.75 19.39 -32.94
C SER A 378 7.90 19.01 -33.87
N ASN A 379 9.12 19.45 -33.58
CA ASN A 379 10.30 19.32 -34.45
C ASN A 379 11.27 18.22 -33.98
N MET A 380 10.96 17.53 -32.89
CA MET A 380 11.76 16.40 -32.40
C MET A 380 11.48 15.13 -33.19
N THR A 381 12.53 14.35 -33.43
CA THR A 381 12.43 12.98 -33.96
C THR A 381 11.70 12.07 -32.96
N SER A 382 11.18 10.93 -33.43
CA SER A 382 10.50 9.95 -32.56
C SER A 382 11.41 9.44 -31.44
N GLN A 383 12.71 9.32 -31.70
CA GLN A 383 13.70 8.87 -30.72
C GLN A 383 13.94 9.93 -29.63
N GLU A 384 14.10 11.20 -30.04
CA GLU A 384 14.23 12.32 -29.11
C GLU A 384 12.97 12.50 -28.24
N LYS A 385 11.78 12.27 -28.81
CA LYS A 385 10.50 12.29 -28.05
C LYS A 385 10.47 11.19 -26.99
N THR A 386 10.91 9.97 -27.30
CA THR A 386 10.99 8.87 -26.34
C THR A 386 11.98 9.16 -25.22
N GLU A 387 13.17 9.65 -25.55
CA GLU A 387 14.19 9.99 -24.56
C GLU A 387 13.72 11.14 -23.64
N TYR A 388 13.03 12.13 -24.20
CA TYR A 388 12.42 13.22 -23.44
C TYR A 388 11.36 12.71 -22.45
N ILE A 389 10.45 11.84 -22.89
CA ILE A 389 9.45 11.22 -21.99
C ILE A 389 10.14 10.44 -20.88
N SER A 390 11.20 9.68 -21.20
CA SER A 390 11.97 8.92 -20.22
C SER A 390 12.54 9.82 -19.12
N LYS A 391 13.20 10.92 -19.50
CA LYS A 391 13.79 11.90 -18.57
C LYS A 391 12.74 12.66 -17.75
N MET A 392 11.57 12.97 -18.32
CA MET A 392 10.47 13.60 -17.57
C MET A 392 9.92 12.70 -16.47
N LYS A 393 9.96 11.38 -16.67
CA LYS A 393 9.48 10.38 -15.70
C LYS A 393 10.49 10.09 -14.58
N SER A 394 11.79 10.18 -14.87
CA SER A 394 12.87 10.03 -13.88
C SER A 394 13.29 11.34 -13.21
N GLY A 395 12.83 12.49 -13.74
CA GLY A 395 13.21 13.82 -13.28
C GLY A 395 12.50 14.30 -12.00
N SER A 396 12.50 15.62 -11.83
CA SER A 396 11.99 16.30 -10.64
C SER A 396 10.53 16.03 -10.34
N GLU A 397 10.12 16.20 -9.08
CA GLU A 397 8.75 15.90 -8.68
C GLU A 397 7.69 16.61 -9.55
N PRO A 398 7.80 17.93 -9.83
CA PRO A 398 6.81 18.56 -10.69
C PRO A 398 6.86 18.12 -12.14
N LEU A 399 8.01 17.68 -12.67
CA LEU A 399 8.06 17.12 -14.02
C LEU A 399 7.43 15.75 -14.12
N ARG A 400 7.62 14.92 -13.10
CA ARG A 400 6.90 13.65 -13.00
C ARG A 400 5.40 13.92 -12.98
N TYR A 401 4.96 14.88 -12.17
CA TYR A 401 3.54 15.26 -12.12
C TYR A 401 3.04 15.86 -13.43
N THR A 402 3.84 16.62 -14.16
CA THR A 402 3.49 17.09 -15.51
C THR A 402 3.31 15.94 -16.46
N MET A 403 4.24 14.98 -16.46
CA MET A 403 4.12 13.84 -17.35
C MET A 403 2.90 12.99 -16.99
N ILE A 404 2.68 12.75 -15.69
CA ILE A 404 1.50 12.04 -15.18
C ILE A 404 0.21 12.77 -15.58
N ASP A 405 0.15 14.09 -15.43
CA ASP A 405 -1.02 14.89 -15.80
C ASP A 405 -1.23 14.95 -17.32
N ALA A 406 -0.15 15.03 -18.09
CA ALA A 406 -0.21 14.99 -19.55
C ALA A 406 -0.72 13.63 -20.05
N TRP A 407 -0.29 12.54 -19.41
CA TRP A 407 -0.87 11.22 -19.59
C TRP A 407 -2.35 11.22 -19.22
N ASN A 408 -2.72 11.78 -18.06
CA ASN A 408 -4.11 11.81 -17.60
C ASN A 408 -5.07 12.51 -18.57
N HIS A 409 -4.59 13.50 -19.32
CA HIS A 409 -5.35 14.23 -20.34
C HIS A 409 -5.23 13.64 -21.76
N SER A 410 -4.48 12.55 -21.91
CA SER A 410 -4.23 11.87 -23.19
C SER A 410 -5.00 10.54 -23.28
N THR A 411 -6.29 10.54 -22.97
CA THR A 411 -7.13 9.32 -22.86
C THR A 411 -7.14 8.47 -24.13
N SER A 412 -7.41 9.09 -25.29
CA SER A 412 -7.44 8.38 -26.58
C SER A 412 -6.08 7.75 -26.90
N LEU A 413 -5.01 8.50 -26.66
CA LEU A 413 -3.64 8.07 -26.89
C LEU A 413 -3.24 6.93 -25.95
N ILE A 414 -3.60 7.01 -24.67
CA ILE A 414 -3.31 5.96 -23.69
C ILE A 414 -4.01 4.66 -24.08
N LYS A 415 -5.22 4.70 -24.64
CA LYS A 415 -5.93 3.51 -25.11
C LYS A 415 -5.17 2.81 -26.24
N ASP A 416 -4.71 3.59 -27.22
CA ASP A 416 -4.01 3.06 -28.39
C ASP A 416 -2.59 2.61 -28.04
N LEU A 417 -1.86 3.42 -27.26
CA LEU A 417 -0.54 3.08 -26.75
C LEU A 417 -0.56 1.86 -25.83
N SER A 418 -1.56 1.73 -24.95
CA SER A 418 -1.70 0.54 -24.09
C SER A 418 -2.01 -0.72 -24.90
N SER A 419 -2.67 -0.57 -26.06
CA SER A 419 -2.91 -1.69 -26.97
C SER A 419 -1.64 -2.09 -27.72
N PHE A 420 -0.87 -1.10 -28.19
CA PHE A 420 0.41 -1.30 -28.86
C PHE A 420 1.45 -1.94 -27.93
N LEU A 421 1.62 -1.39 -26.72
CA LEU A 421 2.55 -1.92 -25.71
C LEU A 421 2.23 -3.38 -25.34
N LYS A 422 0.95 -3.76 -25.28
CA LYS A 422 0.55 -5.16 -25.04
C LYS A 422 0.87 -6.07 -26.21
N ALA A 423 0.70 -5.60 -27.46
CA ALA A 423 1.10 -6.35 -28.65
C ALA A 423 2.62 -6.59 -28.67
N SER A 424 3.40 -5.63 -28.15
CA SER A 424 4.85 -5.73 -27.96
C SER A 424 5.27 -6.37 -26.62
N GLN A 425 4.43 -7.24 -26.03
CA GLN A 425 4.71 -8.01 -24.81
C GLN A 425 4.94 -7.21 -23.50
N ILE A 426 4.54 -5.95 -23.44
CA ILE A 426 4.54 -5.15 -22.21
C ILE A 426 3.15 -5.22 -21.57
N TYR A 427 2.95 -6.22 -20.72
CA TYR A 427 1.64 -6.56 -20.12
C TYR A 427 1.15 -5.60 -19.03
N LYS A 428 2.01 -4.68 -18.56
CA LYS A 428 1.64 -3.62 -17.60
C LYS A 428 1.93 -2.22 -18.16
N PRO A 429 1.15 -1.73 -19.14
CA PRO A 429 1.35 -0.40 -19.70
C PRO A 429 1.25 0.72 -18.67
N ALA A 430 0.36 0.60 -17.67
CA ALA A 430 0.22 1.59 -16.60
C ALA A 430 1.49 1.71 -15.74
N ASP A 431 2.13 0.58 -15.42
CA ASP A 431 3.38 0.57 -14.67
C ASP A 431 4.50 1.20 -15.51
N LEU A 432 4.52 0.94 -16.82
CA LEU A 432 5.48 1.59 -17.73
C LEU A 432 5.24 3.10 -17.88
N LEU A 433 3.98 3.56 -18.02
CA LEU A 433 3.64 4.96 -18.29
C LEU A 433 3.73 5.86 -17.05
N TYR A 434 3.46 5.30 -15.87
CA TYR A 434 3.48 6.03 -14.61
C TYR A 434 4.63 5.65 -13.67
N SER A 435 5.62 4.86 -14.15
CA SER A 435 6.85 4.60 -13.39
C SER A 435 7.68 5.87 -13.21
N THR A 436 8.49 5.87 -12.16
CA THR A 436 9.51 6.88 -11.90
C THR A 436 10.89 6.49 -12.46
N GLN A 437 10.97 5.39 -13.22
CA GLN A 437 12.20 4.86 -13.81
C GLN A 437 12.26 5.21 -15.31
N GLU A 438 13.49 5.38 -15.82
CA GLU A 438 13.76 5.53 -17.24
C GLU A 438 13.40 4.26 -18.02
N PHE A 439 13.11 4.41 -19.30
CA PHE A 439 12.85 3.29 -20.19
C PHE A 439 14.12 2.46 -20.41
N SER A 440 14.00 1.14 -20.36
CA SER A 440 15.05 0.25 -20.85
C SER A 440 15.27 0.42 -22.36
N GLN A 441 16.37 -0.13 -22.90
CA GLN A 441 16.63 -0.07 -24.35
C GLN A 441 15.47 -0.65 -25.17
N TYR A 442 14.93 -1.80 -24.75
CA TYR A 442 13.78 -2.45 -25.39
C TYR A 442 12.50 -1.59 -25.33
N GLN A 443 12.21 -1.00 -24.17
CA GLN A 443 11.05 -0.12 -24.00
C GLN A 443 11.19 1.16 -24.83
N SER A 444 12.40 1.70 -24.92
CA SER A 444 12.69 2.88 -25.73
C SER A 444 12.50 2.61 -27.22
N GLN A 445 12.87 1.43 -27.69
CA GLN A 445 12.67 1.01 -29.08
C GLN A 445 11.17 0.93 -29.42
N ILE A 446 10.37 0.25 -28.58
CA ILE A 446 8.91 0.11 -28.76
C ILE A 446 8.20 1.48 -28.72
N MET A 447 8.57 2.33 -27.76
CA MET A 447 8.00 3.68 -27.66
C MET A 447 8.34 4.53 -28.89
N THR A 448 9.56 4.43 -29.40
CA THR A 448 10.00 5.16 -30.61
C THR A 448 9.23 4.70 -31.85
N GLU A 449 8.99 3.38 -31.97
CA GLU A 449 8.19 2.79 -33.05
C GLU A 449 6.72 3.23 -32.98
N PHE A 450 6.15 3.32 -31.77
CA PHE A 450 4.80 3.85 -31.59
C PHE A 450 4.68 5.30 -32.08
N TRP A 451 5.64 6.17 -31.74
CA TRP A 451 5.60 7.57 -32.17
C TRP A 451 5.83 7.74 -33.67
N ALA A 452 6.62 6.87 -34.29
CA ALA A 452 6.81 6.87 -35.74
C ALA A 452 5.53 6.46 -36.49
N THR A 453 4.76 5.52 -35.94
CA THR A 453 3.51 5.03 -36.55
C THR A 453 2.29 5.90 -36.22
N HIS A 454 2.35 6.70 -35.14
CA HIS A 454 1.23 7.50 -34.63
C HIS A 454 1.64 8.97 -34.37
N PRO A 455 1.98 9.75 -35.43
CA PRO A 455 2.48 11.12 -35.28
C PRO A 455 1.45 12.08 -34.68
N ASP A 456 0.16 11.91 -34.96
CA ASP A 456 -0.92 12.76 -34.42
C ASP A 456 -1.04 12.63 -32.90
N HIS A 457 -0.84 11.41 -32.39
CA HIS A 457 -0.79 11.15 -30.95
C HIS A 457 0.43 11.82 -30.33
N ALA A 458 1.59 11.78 -30.99
CA ALA A 458 2.76 12.51 -30.52
C ALA A 458 2.44 14.01 -30.40
N VAL A 459 1.85 14.64 -31.42
CA VAL A 459 1.48 16.08 -31.39
C VAL A 459 0.51 16.39 -30.25
N LYS A 460 -0.53 15.57 -30.06
CA LYS A 460 -1.53 15.73 -29.00
C LYS A 460 -0.93 15.58 -27.60
N LEU A 461 -0.01 14.63 -27.41
CA LEU A 461 0.73 14.49 -26.16
C LEU A 461 1.57 15.73 -25.87
N GLY A 462 2.27 16.26 -26.87
CA GLY A 462 3.04 17.50 -26.73
C GLY A 462 2.20 18.68 -26.26
N GLN A 463 1.04 18.88 -26.86
CA GLN A 463 0.08 19.93 -26.44
C GLN A 463 -0.40 19.72 -25.01
N ASN A 464 -0.66 18.47 -24.61
CA ASN A 464 -1.07 18.14 -23.25
C ASN A 464 0.07 18.33 -22.25
N ILE A 465 1.32 18.04 -22.62
CA ILE A 465 2.49 18.33 -21.77
C ILE A 465 2.61 19.84 -21.57
N ILE A 466 2.46 20.67 -22.62
CA ILE A 466 2.49 22.14 -22.49
C ILE A 466 1.40 22.61 -21.51
N LYS A 467 0.15 22.19 -21.71
CA LYS A 467 -0.99 22.58 -20.86
C LYS A 467 -0.81 22.12 -19.41
N SER A 468 -0.33 20.89 -19.21
CA SER A 468 -0.09 20.33 -17.88
C SER A 468 1.04 21.07 -17.16
N GLN A 469 2.07 21.45 -17.91
CA GLN A 469 3.21 22.19 -17.39
C GLN A 469 2.82 23.63 -17.02
N GLU A 470 1.97 24.29 -17.81
CA GLU A 470 1.36 25.58 -17.47
C GLU A 470 0.45 25.47 -16.24
N LYS A 471 -0.38 24.41 -16.17
CA LYS A 471 -1.25 24.10 -15.01
C LYS A 471 -0.44 23.93 -13.73
N ILE A 472 0.64 23.15 -13.80
CA ILE A 472 1.52 22.88 -12.67
C ILE A 472 2.31 24.12 -12.27
N ASN A 473 2.83 24.89 -13.23
CA ASN A 473 3.45 26.17 -12.94
C ASN A 473 2.50 27.15 -12.24
N MET A 474 1.26 27.26 -12.73
CA MET A 474 0.24 28.08 -12.11
C MET A 474 -0.10 27.59 -10.70
N ALA A 475 -0.14 26.28 -10.49
CA ALA A 475 -0.37 25.72 -9.15
C ALA A 475 0.83 25.93 -8.22
N ILE A 476 2.06 25.81 -8.72
CA ILE A 476 3.28 26.12 -7.94
C ILE A 476 3.34 27.61 -7.59
N SER A 477 3.05 28.49 -8.54
CA SER A 477 3.06 29.94 -8.29
C SER A 477 1.93 30.39 -7.36
N ARG A 478 0.80 29.66 -7.36
CA ARG A 478 -0.34 29.87 -6.45
C ARG A 478 -0.23 29.09 -5.12
N GLY A 479 0.81 28.28 -4.93
CA GLY A 479 0.99 27.43 -3.75
C GLY A 479 0.01 26.25 -3.64
N THR A 480 -0.79 25.96 -4.66
CA THR A 480 -1.78 24.87 -4.70
C THR A 480 -1.21 23.59 -5.32
N PHE A 481 0.12 23.46 -5.39
CA PHE A 481 0.76 22.33 -6.05
C PHE A 481 0.46 20.99 -5.36
N GLU A 482 0.35 20.93 -4.03
CA GLU A 482 -0.04 19.71 -3.29
C GLU A 482 -1.50 19.30 -3.50
N GLU A 483 -2.40 20.27 -3.66
CA GLU A 483 -3.79 20.02 -4.05
C GLU A 483 -3.84 19.47 -5.48
N LEU A 484 -3.08 20.09 -6.39
CA LEU A 484 -2.97 19.65 -7.76
C LEU A 484 -2.31 18.27 -7.84
N LYS A 485 -1.31 17.92 -7.01
CA LYS A 485 -0.77 16.57 -6.91
C LYS A 485 -1.84 15.56 -6.51
N ARG A 486 -2.67 15.90 -5.52
CA ARG A 486 -3.80 15.04 -5.10
C ARG A 486 -4.84 14.91 -6.19
N GLU A 487 -5.08 15.94 -6.99
CA GLU A 487 -5.92 15.88 -8.20
C GLU A 487 -5.27 14.99 -9.26
N ILE A 488 -4.03 15.25 -9.67
CA ILE A 488 -3.28 14.48 -10.66
C ILE A 488 -3.13 13.00 -10.23
N MET A 489 -2.95 12.71 -8.93
CA MET A 489 -2.91 11.33 -8.43
C MET A 489 -4.29 10.69 -8.38
N ARG A 490 -5.36 11.46 -8.09
CA ARG A 490 -6.73 10.96 -8.19
C ARG A 490 -7.06 10.64 -9.64
N ASP A 491 -6.69 11.52 -10.56
CA ASP A 491 -6.83 11.34 -12.00
C ASP A 491 -5.96 10.21 -12.50
N LYS A 492 -4.72 10.07 -12.04
CA LYS A 492 -3.84 8.92 -12.34
C LYS A 492 -4.46 7.64 -11.84
N ASN A 493 -4.95 7.59 -10.61
CA ASN A 493 -5.60 6.41 -10.08
C ASN A 493 -6.91 6.10 -10.80
N GLN A 494 -7.63 7.12 -11.27
CA GLN A 494 -8.79 6.98 -12.11
C GLN A 494 -8.41 6.47 -13.50
N ARG A 495 -7.34 6.98 -14.12
CA ARG A 495 -6.82 6.55 -15.41
C ARG A 495 -6.17 5.18 -15.35
N ILE A 496 -5.48 4.81 -14.28
CA ILE A 496 -5.01 3.46 -14.03
C ILE A 496 -6.23 2.55 -13.91
N LYS A 497 -7.25 2.94 -13.14
CA LYS A 497 -8.53 2.20 -13.12
C LYS A 497 -9.20 2.13 -14.49
N GLU A 498 -9.05 3.13 -15.36
CA GLU A 498 -9.58 3.13 -16.73
C GLU A 498 -8.72 2.28 -17.69
N ILE A 499 -7.39 2.28 -17.57
CA ILE A 499 -6.47 1.41 -18.32
C ILE A 499 -6.64 -0.04 -17.89
N GLU A 500 -6.91 -0.26 -16.61
CA GLU A 500 -7.32 -1.55 -16.07
C GLU A 500 -8.77 -1.87 -16.41
N LYS A 501 -9.63 -0.88 -16.64
CA LYS A 501 -10.92 -1.10 -17.31
C LYS A 501 -10.73 -1.48 -18.77
N PHE A 502 -9.71 -0.99 -19.47
CA PHE A 502 -9.32 -1.54 -20.78
C PHE A 502 -8.78 -2.99 -20.67
N LYS A 503 -8.39 -3.50 -19.48
CA LYS A 503 -8.20 -4.95 -19.27
C LYS A 503 -9.54 -5.69 -19.22
N THR A 504 -10.61 -5.04 -18.79
CA THR A 504 -11.97 -5.62 -18.71
C THR A 504 -12.78 -5.40 -19.99
N GLU A 505 -12.49 -4.35 -20.76
CA GLU A 505 -13.19 -4.00 -22.01
C GLU A 505 -12.61 -4.69 -23.25
N LYS A 506 -11.36 -5.20 -23.24
CA LYS A 506 -10.80 -5.97 -24.37
C LYS A 506 -10.92 -7.50 -24.24
N ASN A 507 -11.49 -8.00 -23.13
CA ASN A 507 -12.00 -9.38 -23.05
C ASN A 507 -13.53 -9.45 -23.10
N ILE A 508 -14.16 -8.34 -23.50
CA ILE A 508 -15.50 -8.32 -24.06
C ILE A 508 -15.26 -7.92 -25.53
N PRO A 509 -15.80 -8.63 -26.54
CA PRO A 509 -15.79 -8.12 -27.90
C PRO A 509 -16.34 -6.69 -27.87
N GLU A 510 -15.74 -5.74 -28.58
CA GLU A 510 -16.27 -4.38 -28.69
C GLU A 510 -17.70 -4.41 -29.24
N THR A 511 -18.69 -4.51 -28.37
CA THR A 511 -19.93 -3.78 -28.56
C THR A 511 -19.65 -2.37 -28.07
N LYS A 512 -19.79 -1.43 -29.01
CA LYS A 512 -19.96 0.00 -28.76
C LYS A 512 -20.74 0.22 -27.46
N GLU A 513 -20.53 1.36 -26.78
CA GLU A 513 -21.68 2.00 -26.14
C GLU A 513 -22.74 2.19 -27.24
N GLU A 514 -23.60 1.18 -27.43
CA GLU A 514 -25.00 1.50 -27.43
C GLU A 514 -25.19 2.22 -26.09
N SER A 515 -25.43 3.52 -26.16
CA SER A 515 -26.47 4.07 -25.32
C SER A 515 -27.68 3.14 -25.49
N SER A 516 -27.78 2.08 -24.69
CA SER A 516 -29.08 1.52 -24.43
C SER A 516 -29.75 2.64 -23.66
N ASP A 517 -30.57 3.41 -24.35
CA ASP A 517 -31.61 4.16 -23.71
C ASP A 517 -32.33 3.16 -22.81
N LEU A 518 -31.95 3.11 -21.52
CA LEU A 518 -32.61 2.21 -20.57
C LEU A 518 -34.09 2.50 -20.75
N PRO A 519 -34.92 1.47 -21.02
CA PRO A 519 -36.31 1.70 -21.30
C PRO A 519 -36.93 2.54 -20.19
N GLU A 520 -37.86 3.43 -20.54
CA GLU A 520 -38.43 4.40 -19.60
C GLU A 520 -38.95 3.72 -18.31
N TYR A 521 -39.56 2.54 -18.45
CA TYR A 521 -40.02 1.74 -17.31
C TYR A 521 -38.90 1.27 -16.35
N VAL A 522 -37.67 1.07 -16.83
CA VAL A 522 -36.49 0.72 -16.01
C VAL A 522 -35.92 1.96 -15.33
N LYS A 523 -35.92 3.11 -16.02
CA LYS A 523 -35.54 4.41 -15.43
C LYS A 523 -36.50 4.77 -14.28
N GLU A 524 -37.80 4.62 -14.52
CA GLU A 524 -38.84 4.80 -13.50
C GLU A 524 -38.70 3.85 -12.30
N PHE A 525 -38.40 2.57 -12.56
CA PHE A 525 -38.13 1.59 -11.51
C PHE A 525 -36.93 2.00 -10.66
N LYS A 526 -35.82 2.35 -11.31
CA LYS A 526 -34.59 2.80 -10.68
C LYS A 526 -34.86 3.99 -9.75
N ASP A 527 -35.57 5.01 -10.25
CA ASP A 527 -35.88 6.21 -9.47
C ASP A 527 -36.79 5.90 -8.27
N ALA A 528 -37.81 5.07 -8.45
CA ALA A 528 -38.67 4.62 -7.35
C ALA A 528 -37.83 3.85 -6.29
N TYR A 529 -37.03 2.88 -6.72
CA TYR A 529 -36.20 2.05 -5.85
C TYR A 529 -35.19 2.88 -5.03
N TYR A 530 -34.48 3.81 -5.66
CA TYR A 530 -33.53 4.69 -4.96
C TYR A 530 -34.20 5.70 -4.04
N THR A 531 -35.38 6.20 -4.40
CA THR A 531 -36.10 7.19 -3.60
C THR A 531 -36.63 6.55 -2.31
N ILE A 532 -37.26 5.39 -2.42
CA ILE A 532 -37.94 4.73 -1.31
C ILE A 532 -36.96 4.03 -0.35
N LEU A 533 -35.93 3.38 -0.90
CA LEU A 533 -35.00 2.58 -0.10
C LEU A 533 -33.69 3.31 0.23
N ARG A 534 -33.59 4.62 -0.06
CA ARG A 534 -32.38 5.44 0.05
C ARG A 534 -31.53 5.18 1.32
N PRO A 535 -32.10 5.11 2.54
CA PRO A 535 -31.30 4.88 3.75
C PRO A 535 -30.70 3.47 3.81
N ARG A 536 -31.45 2.46 3.35
CA ARG A 536 -31.02 1.05 3.34
C ARG A 536 -30.00 0.78 2.23
N LEU A 537 -30.11 1.48 1.10
CA LEU A 537 -29.19 1.32 -0.03
C LEU A 537 -27.82 1.97 0.20
N LYS A 538 -27.72 3.01 1.05
CA LYS A 538 -26.44 3.66 1.39
C LYS A 538 -25.41 2.71 2.01
N VAL A 539 -25.90 1.68 2.68
CA VAL A 539 -25.07 0.68 3.39
C VAL A 539 -24.49 -0.35 2.41
N LEU A 540 -25.01 -0.43 1.18
CA LEU A 540 -24.62 -1.43 0.18
C LEU A 540 -23.56 -0.89 -0.79
N PRO A 541 -22.70 -1.76 -1.36
CA PRO A 541 -21.73 -1.37 -2.38
C PRO A 541 -22.41 -0.78 -3.63
N LYS A 542 -21.83 0.28 -4.19
CA LYS A 542 -22.34 0.92 -5.41
C LYS A 542 -22.30 -0.03 -6.60
N GLU A 543 -21.28 -0.89 -6.67
CA GLU A 543 -21.13 -1.92 -7.70
C GLU A 543 -22.28 -2.91 -7.66
N TYR A 544 -22.69 -3.35 -6.47
CA TYR A 544 -23.85 -4.24 -6.31
C TYR A 544 -25.14 -3.57 -6.81
N LEU A 545 -25.34 -2.30 -6.47
CA LEU A 545 -26.54 -1.56 -6.91
C LEU A 545 -26.58 -1.38 -8.42
N LYS A 546 -25.41 -1.21 -9.08
CA LYS A 546 -25.33 -1.19 -10.53
C LYS A 546 -25.68 -2.56 -11.11
N ASP A 547 -25.01 -3.62 -10.64
CA ASP A 547 -25.24 -4.98 -11.11
C ASP A 547 -26.71 -5.42 -10.95
N PHE A 548 -27.35 -5.03 -9.85
CA PHE A 548 -28.75 -5.29 -9.58
C PHE A 548 -29.66 -4.65 -10.63
N ILE A 549 -29.46 -3.37 -10.95
CA ILE A 549 -30.24 -2.68 -11.99
C ILE A 549 -29.98 -3.28 -13.37
N ASP A 550 -28.74 -3.67 -13.66
CA ASP A 550 -28.39 -4.31 -14.93
C ASP A 550 -29.07 -5.68 -15.08
N VAL A 551 -29.15 -6.49 -14.02
CA VAL A 551 -29.89 -7.77 -14.00
C VAL A 551 -31.39 -7.53 -14.18
N VAL A 552 -31.97 -6.54 -13.47
CA VAL A 552 -33.39 -6.20 -13.63
C VAL A 552 -33.69 -5.77 -15.07
N ALA A 553 -32.83 -4.96 -15.68
CA ALA A 553 -33.00 -4.48 -17.04
C ALA A 553 -32.89 -5.61 -18.10
N LYS A 554 -32.02 -6.59 -17.85
CA LYS A 554 -31.70 -7.63 -18.83
C LYS A 554 -32.60 -8.87 -18.72
N ASP A 555 -32.88 -9.30 -17.50
CA ASP A 555 -33.38 -10.65 -17.24
C ASP A 555 -34.83 -10.69 -16.72
N MET A 556 -35.43 -9.52 -16.40
CA MET A 556 -36.82 -9.45 -15.93
C MET A 556 -37.80 -8.93 -17.00
N PRO A 557 -38.98 -9.55 -17.18
CA PRO A 557 -40.03 -9.04 -18.05
C PRO A 557 -40.53 -7.64 -17.66
N GLU A 558 -40.84 -6.80 -18.65
CA GLU A 558 -41.37 -5.44 -18.46
C GLU A 558 -42.61 -5.39 -17.53
N LYS A 559 -43.54 -6.35 -17.68
CA LYS A 559 -44.76 -6.44 -16.85
C LYS A 559 -44.42 -6.58 -15.36
N GLN A 560 -43.37 -7.33 -15.04
CA GLN A 560 -42.90 -7.53 -13.67
C GLN A 560 -42.26 -6.26 -13.12
N ILE A 561 -41.45 -5.57 -13.92
CA ILE A 561 -40.78 -4.32 -13.52
C ILE A 561 -41.80 -3.22 -13.25
N LYS A 562 -42.81 -3.07 -14.12
CA LYS A 562 -43.89 -2.08 -13.91
C LYS A 562 -44.72 -2.37 -12.66
N ALA A 563 -45.09 -3.64 -12.44
CA ALA A 563 -45.81 -4.06 -11.23
C ALA A 563 -44.97 -3.75 -9.97
N TRP A 564 -43.66 -4.02 -10.01
CA TRP A 564 -42.76 -3.72 -8.90
C TRP A 564 -42.61 -2.22 -8.64
N THR A 565 -42.48 -1.40 -9.69
CA THR A 565 -42.43 0.07 -9.58
C THR A 565 -43.69 0.64 -8.92
N LYS A 566 -44.88 0.17 -9.33
CA LYS A 566 -46.15 0.57 -8.71
C LYS A 566 -46.22 0.18 -7.23
N ASN A 567 -45.80 -1.05 -6.91
CA ASN A 567 -45.76 -1.52 -5.53
C ASN A 567 -44.80 -0.69 -4.66
N LEU A 568 -43.64 -0.31 -5.20
CA LEU A 568 -42.72 0.61 -4.53
C LEU A 568 -43.40 1.96 -4.24
N ARG A 569 -44.12 2.52 -5.22
CA ARG A 569 -44.84 3.80 -5.10
C ARG A 569 -46.12 3.73 -4.24
N ASN A 570 -46.47 2.56 -3.68
CA ASN A 570 -47.73 2.30 -2.97
C ASN A 570 -48.99 2.57 -3.82
N GLU A 571 -48.90 2.32 -5.12
CA GLU A 571 -50.04 2.44 -6.03
C GLU A 571 -50.90 1.15 -6.01
N PRO A 572 -52.22 1.24 -6.21
CA PRO A 572 -53.09 0.07 -6.24
C PRO A 572 -52.72 -0.86 -7.41
N LEU A 573 -52.55 -2.14 -7.10
CA LEU A 573 -52.17 -3.19 -8.05
C LEU A 573 -53.40 -3.96 -8.56
N SER A 574 -53.48 -4.19 -9.86
CA SER A 574 -54.44 -5.12 -10.45
C SER A 574 -54.13 -6.58 -10.08
N ILE A 575 -55.11 -7.47 -10.24
CA ILE A 575 -54.95 -8.91 -9.98
C ILE A 575 -53.77 -9.48 -10.79
N GLU A 576 -53.64 -9.09 -12.06
CA GLU A 576 -52.53 -9.53 -12.92
C GLU A 576 -51.16 -9.01 -12.48
N GLU A 577 -51.08 -7.78 -11.96
CA GLU A 577 -49.85 -7.20 -11.43
C GLU A 577 -49.46 -7.87 -10.10
N GLN A 578 -50.44 -8.25 -9.27
CA GLN A 578 -50.21 -9.04 -8.06
C GLN A 578 -49.66 -10.43 -8.41
N TYR A 579 -50.20 -11.10 -9.44
CA TYR A 579 -49.63 -12.36 -9.93
C TYR A 579 -48.19 -12.17 -10.45
N ALA A 580 -47.94 -11.11 -11.23
CA ALA A 580 -46.59 -10.81 -11.73
C ALA A 580 -45.58 -10.59 -10.59
N LEU A 581 -45.98 -9.90 -9.51
CA LEU A 581 -45.14 -9.68 -8.32
C LEU A 581 -44.86 -10.98 -7.54
N ASN A 582 -45.86 -11.86 -7.43
CA ASN A 582 -45.68 -13.16 -6.80
C ASN A 582 -44.69 -14.05 -7.57
N GLU A 583 -44.66 -13.98 -8.91
CA GLU A 583 -43.69 -14.72 -9.73
C GLU A 583 -42.25 -14.22 -9.55
N ILE A 584 -42.03 -12.91 -9.33
CA ILE A 584 -40.71 -12.35 -8.99
C ILE A 584 -40.16 -12.97 -7.70
N THR A 585 -41.03 -13.25 -6.73
CA THR A 585 -40.60 -13.85 -5.46
C THR A 585 -40.28 -15.34 -5.54
N LYS A 586 -40.71 -16.02 -6.62
CA LYS A 586 -40.49 -17.46 -6.84
C LYS A 586 -39.35 -17.77 -7.80
N THR A 587 -38.99 -16.82 -8.67
CA THR A 587 -38.01 -17.04 -9.75
C THR A 587 -36.78 -16.16 -9.54
N GLU A 588 -35.60 -16.77 -9.39
CA GLU A 588 -34.33 -16.06 -9.29
C GLU A 588 -33.50 -16.36 -10.55
N PRO A 589 -33.23 -15.38 -11.43
CA PRO A 589 -32.41 -15.61 -12.61
C PRO A 589 -30.97 -15.93 -12.20
N ALA A 590 -30.24 -16.77 -12.96
CA ALA A 590 -28.88 -17.21 -12.61
C ALA A 590 -27.88 -16.04 -12.41
N SER A 591 -28.03 -14.97 -13.21
CA SER A 591 -27.30 -13.71 -13.09
C SER A 591 -27.61 -12.97 -11.77
N GLY A 592 -28.89 -12.95 -11.37
CA GLY A 592 -29.38 -12.42 -10.10
C GLY A 592 -28.90 -13.23 -8.91
N ALA A 593 -28.98 -14.56 -9.00
CA ALA A 593 -28.46 -15.47 -7.99
C ALA A 593 -26.98 -15.20 -7.73
N LYS A 594 -26.17 -15.06 -8.79
CA LYS A 594 -24.73 -14.80 -8.64
C LYS A 594 -24.41 -13.53 -7.85
N ILE A 595 -25.09 -12.42 -8.14
CA ILE A 595 -24.87 -11.16 -7.42
C ILE A 595 -25.44 -11.20 -6.01
N ASN A 596 -26.55 -11.91 -5.80
CA ASN A 596 -27.19 -12.09 -4.50
C ASN A 596 -26.32 -12.96 -3.58
N ARG A 597 -25.79 -14.10 -4.05
CA ARG A 597 -24.86 -14.94 -3.28
C ARG A 597 -23.58 -14.20 -2.90
N ALA A 598 -23.05 -13.38 -3.79
CA ALA A 598 -21.86 -12.57 -3.52
C ALA A 598 -22.10 -11.51 -2.42
N ILE A 599 -23.20 -10.75 -2.49
CA ILE A 599 -23.51 -9.73 -1.46
C ILE A 599 -23.93 -10.37 -0.13
N GLU A 600 -24.60 -11.52 -0.18
CA GLU A 600 -24.93 -12.34 0.98
C GLU A 600 -23.67 -12.75 1.74
N ALA A 601 -22.72 -13.40 1.04
CA ALA A 601 -21.48 -13.84 1.66
C ALA A 601 -20.65 -12.66 2.18
N ALA A 602 -20.54 -11.57 1.42
CA ALA A 602 -19.79 -10.38 1.81
C ALA A 602 -20.40 -9.71 3.06
N GLY A 603 -21.72 -9.57 3.09
CA GLY A 603 -22.43 -9.01 4.24
C GLY A 603 -22.39 -9.92 5.46
N ALA A 604 -22.52 -11.24 5.29
CA ALA A 604 -22.37 -12.21 6.38
C ALA A 604 -20.97 -12.16 7.01
N VAL A 605 -19.90 -12.00 6.22
CA VAL A 605 -18.54 -11.81 6.76
C VAL A 605 -18.45 -10.54 7.61
N ILE A 606 -18.99 -9.42 7.14
CA ILE A 606 -19.02 -8.16 7.90
C ILE A 606 -19.81 -8.31 9.20
N LEU A 607 -20.99 -8.91 9.13
CA LEU A 607 -21.84 -9.15 10.31
C LEU A 607 -21.13 -10.08 11.29
N TYR A 608 -20.44 -11.13 10.82
CA TYR A 608 -19.66 -12.05 11.65
C TYR A 608 -18.47 -11.36 12.31
N GLU A 609 -17.77 -10.48 11.60
CA GLU A 609 -16.69 -9.66 12.19
C GLU A 609 -17.20 -8.80 13.36
N CYS A 610 -18.45 -8.34 13.28
CA CYS A 610 -19.07 -7.45 14.26
C CYS A 610 -19.81 -8.17 15.40
N THR A 611 -20.23 -9.42 15.19
CA THR A 611 -21.11 -10.16 16.12
C THR A 611 -20.48 -11.45 16.65
N LYS A 612 -19.52 -12.02 15.91
CA LYS A 612 -18.97 -13.37 16.12
C LYS A 612 -20.02 -14.47 16.17
N ASN A 613 -21.21 -14.21 15.62
CA ASN A 613 -22.29 -15.19 15.54
C ASN A 613 -22.31 -15.84 14.14
N PRO A 614 -22.03 -17.16 14.00
CA PRO A 614 -22.04 -17.86 12.71
C PRO A 614 -23.39 -17.87 11.99
N GLU A 615 -24.50 -17.64 12.70
CA GLU A 615 -25.85 -17.68 12.12
C GLU A 615 -26.10 -16.61 11.05
N VAL A 616 -25.28 -15.55 11.02
CA VAL A 616 -25.31 -14.54 9.96
C VAL A 616 -25.04 -15.14 8.57
N PHE A 617 -24.39 -16.30 8.48
CA PHE A 617 -24.16 -17.02 7.22
C PHE A 617 -25.39 -17.81 6.74
N LEU A 618 -26.41 -18.01 7.59
CA LEU A 618 -27.69 -18.63 7.22
C LEU A 618 -28.67 -17.61 6.61
N MET A 619 -28.43 -16.31 6.82
CA MET A 619 -29.32 -15.24 6.40
C MET A 619 -29.45 -15.15 4.87
N SER A 620 -30.66 -14.86 4.39
CA SER A 620 -30.91 -14.54 2.99
C SER A 620 -30.36 -13.15 2.59
N HIS A 621 -30.29 -12.82 1.30
CA HIS A 621 -29.80 -11.50 0.86
C HIS A 621 -30.62 -10.34 1.45
N SER A 622 -31.93 -10.50 1.59
CA SER A 622 -32.79 -9.47 2.19
C SER A 622 -32.50 -9.31 3.69
N ASP A 623 -32.26 -10.41 4.38
CA ASP A 623 -31.97 -10.42 5.82
C ASP A 623 -30.60 -9.80 6.10
N VAL A 624 -29.59 -10.17 5.31
CA VAL A 624 -28.23 -9.59 5.40
C VAL A 624 -28.26 -8.07 5.16
N LYS A 625 -28.95 -7.61 4.11
CA LYS A 625 -29.10 -6.16 3.84
C LYS A 625 -29.76 -5.44 5.00
N THR A 626 -30.79 -6.04 5.59
CA THR A 626 -31.51 -5.48 6.73
C THR A 626 -30.65 -5.47 7.99
N ALA A 627 -29.92 -6.55 8.26
CA ALA A 627 -29.00 -6.67 9.38
C ALA A 627 -27.85 -5.66 9.27
N LEU A 628 -27.27 -5.46 8.08
CA LEU A 628 -26.25 -4.45 7.84
C LEU A 628 -26.79 -3.03 8.08
N TYR A 629 -28.03 -2.75 7.65
CA TYR A 629 -28.68 -1.48 7.91
C TYR A 629 -28.93 -1.24 9.41
N LYS A 630 -29.39 -2.27 10.14
CA LYS A 630 -29.55 -2.21 11.60
C LYS A 630 -28.22 -2.04 12.33
N LEU A 631 -27.17 -2.72 11.86
CA LEU A 631 -25.80 -2.55 12.36
C LEU A 631 -25.28 -1.11 12.13
N ASP A 632 -25.48 -0.54 10.94
CA ASP A 632 -25.09 0.84 10.61
C ASP A 632 -25.85 1.88 11.45
N LYS A 633 -27.13 1.58 11.76
CA LYS A 633 -27.95 2.37 12.69
C LYS A 633 -27.51 2.22 14.15
N GLY A 634 -26.71 1.20 14.47
CA GLY A 634 -26.23 0.91 15.82
C GLY A 634 -27.20 0.13 16.69
N ASP A 635 -28.17 -0.58 16.09
CA ASP A 635 -29.10 -1.45 16.82
C ASP A 635 -28.30 -2.61 17.49
N ASN A 636 -28.49 -2.84 18.79
CA ASN A 636 -27.89 -3.95 19.52
C ASN A 636 -28.87 -4.49 20.59
N PRO A 637 -29.33 -5.75 20.51
CA PRO A 637 -29.03 -6.72 19.46
C PRO A 637 -29.65 -6.35 18.10
N ILE A 638 -29.11 -6.91 17.01
CA ILE A 638 -29.78 -6.89 15.71
C ILE A 638 -30.91 -7.90 15.77
N GLU A 639 -32.15 -7.41 15.77
CA GLU A 639 -33.36 -8.22 15.78
C GLU A 639 -33.99 -8.24 14.39
N LEU A 640 -34.21 -9.40 13.78
CA LEU A 640 -34.95 -9.49 12.50
C LEU A 640 -35.71 -10.81 12.40
N GLY A 641 -36.97 -10.75 11.97
CA GLY A 641 -37.73 -11.92 11.58
C GLY A 641 -37.52 -12.22 10.11
N SER A 642 -36.89 -13.37 9.80
CA SER A 642 -36.68 -13.82 8.43
C SER A 642 -37.89 -14.58 7.93
N LEU A 643 -38.53 -14.05 6.88
CA LEU A 643 -39.62 -14.72 6.19
C LEU A 643 -39.13 -15.89 5.32
N LYS A 644 -37.90 -15.80 4.79
CA LYS A 644 -37.32 -16.84 3.92
C LYS A 644 -36.80 -18.04 4.72
N CYS A 645 -36.19 -17.79 5.88
CA CYS A 645 -35.68 -18.82 6.77
C CYS A 645 -36.68 -19.25 7.85
N GLN A 646 -37.87 -18.62 7.90
CA GLN A 646 -38.91 -18.82 8.93
C GLN A 646 -38.35 -18.79 10.36
N ARG A 647 -37.43 -17.86 10.62
CA ARG A 647 -36.66 -17.80 11.86
C ARG A 647 -36.45 -16.36 12.29
N ASP A 648 -36.59 -16.12 13.58
CA ASP A 648 -36.20 -14.85 14.20
C ASP A 648 -34.72 -14.91 14.61
N PHE A 649 -33.97 -13.89 14.22
CA PHE A 649 -32.59 -13.69 14.65
C PHE A 649 -32.54 -12.58 15.69
N GLN A 650 -31.85 -12.85 16.80
CA GLN A 650 -31.49 -11.86 17.81
C GLN A 650 -29.99 -11.96 18.03
N ILE A 651 -29.23 -11.08 17.37
CA ILE A 651 -27.78 -11.20 17.29
C ILE A 651 -27.12 -10.08 18.07
N PRO A 652 -26.41 -10.38 19.18
CA PRO A 652 -25.69 -9.37 19.93
C PRO A 652 -24.55 -8.80 19.10
N VAL A 653 -24.42 -7.47 19.13
CA VAL A 653 -23.35 -6.76 18.44
C VAL A 653 -22.21 -6.52 19.42
N LEU A 654 -21.02 -7.00 19.06
CA LEU A 654 -19.78 -6.79 19.81
C LEU A 654 -19.05 -5.54 19.31
N LYS A 655 -19.23 -5.18 18.04
CA LYS A 655 -18.62 -4.00 17.41
C LYS A 655 -19.62 -3.29 16.49
N ASN A 656 -20.01 -2.07 16.84
CA ASN A 656 -21.09 -1.33 16.16
C ASN A 656 -20.68 -0.63 14.85
N LYS A 657 -19.46 -0.86 14.35
CA LYS A 657 -18.95 -0.18 13.14
C LYS A 657 -18.20 -1.14 12.25
N PHE A 658 -18.57 -1.14 10.96
CA PHE A 658 -17.86 -1.84 9.90
C PHE A 658 -17.38 -0.85 8.81
N SER A 659 -16.46 -1.29 7.96
CA SER A 659 -15.95 -0.48 6.84
C SER A 659 -16.77 -0.76 5.57
N PRO A 660 -17.43 0.25 4.98
CA PRO A 660 -18.12 0.09 3.68
C PRO A 660 -17.18 -0.32 2.55
N ASP A 661 -15.94 0.17 2.56
CA ASP A 661 -14.91 -0.20 1.57
C ASP A 661 -14.55 -1.69 1.67
N ARG A 662 -14.55 -2.24 2.90
CA ARG A 662 -14.34 -3.68 3.12
C ARG A 662 -15.48 -4.51 2.55
N LEU A 663 -16.73 -4.08 2.76
CA LEU A 663 -17.91 -4.74 2.17
C LEU A 663 -17.87 -4.72 0.63
N ALA A 664 -17.49 -3.58 0.03
CA ALA A 664 -17.36 -3.44 -1.41
C ALA A 664 -16.23 -4.32 -1.99
N LEU A 665 -15.08 -4.38 -1.30
CA LEU A 665 -13.97 -5.26 -1.68
C LEU A 665 -14.37 -6.74 -1.63
N LEU A 666 -15.01 -7.18 -0.55
CA LEU A 666 -15.48 -8.55 -0.38
C LEU A 666 -16.52 -8.92 -1.43
N TYR A 667 -17.48 -8.04 -1.71
CA TYR A 667 -18.47 -8.24 -2.77
C TYR A 667 -17.80 -8.47 -4.12
N LYS A 668 -16.85 -7.60 -4.49
CA LYS A 668 -16.12 -7.73 -5.77
C LYS A 668 -15.35 -9.05 -5.86
N GLN A 669 -14.66 -9.44 -4.78
CA GLN A 669 -13.93 -10.69 -4.73
C GLN A 669 -14.84 -11.92 -4.83
N PHE A 670 -15.94 -11.95 -4.08
CA PHE A 670 -16.84 -13.10 -4.06
C PHE A 670 -17.69 -13.25 -5.33
N LYS A 671 -17.96 -12.15 -6.04
CA LYS A 671 -18.64 -12.17 -7.35
C LYS A 671 -17.78 -12.80 -8.46
N GLU A 672 -16.45 -12.81 -8.33
CA GLU A 672 -15.57 -13.38 -9.34
C GLU A 672 -15.91 -14.86 -9.59
N PRO A 673 -15.94 -15.32 -10.86
CA PRO A 673 -16.15 -16.72 -11.17
C PRO A 673 -14.98 -17.56 -10.65
N LEU A 674 -15.27 -18.80 -10.27
CA LEU A 674 -14.25 -19.82 -10.06
C LEU A 674 -13.81 -20.37 -11.42
N HIS A 675 -12.53 -20.72 -11.52
CA HIS A 675 -12.02 -21.38 -12.72
C HIS A 675 -12.57 -22.81 -12.82
N GLU A 676 -12.77 -23.33 -14.04
CA GLU A 676 -13.27 -24.70 -14.25
C GLU A 676 -12.42 -25.75 -13.51
N LEU A 677 -11.09 -25.62 -13.58
CA LEU A 677 -10.15 -26.48 -12.84
C LEU A 677 -10.34 -26.42 -11.31
N GLU A 678 -10.69 -25.26 -10.75
CA GLU A 678 -10.95 -25.12 -9.30
C GLU A 678 -12.27 -25.77 -8.92
N LEU A 679 -13.29 -25.68 -9.78
CA LEU A 679 -14.57 -26.36 -9.60
C LEU A 679 -14.42 -27.88 -9.72
N ASP A 680 -13.61 -28.36 -10.67
CA ASP A 680 -13.26 -29.77 -10.77
C ASP A 680 -12.49 -30.25 -9.55
N ASP A 681 -11.55 -29.45 -9.03
CA ASP A 681 -10.84 -29.78 -7.79
C ASP A 681 -11.80 -29.87 -6.60
N ILE A 682 -12.74 -28.91 -6.45
CA ILE A 682 -13.77 -28.95 -5.40
C ILE A 682 -14.62 -30.22 -5.52
N ILE A 683 -15.11 -30.53 -6.71
CA ILE A 683 -15.95 -31.72 -6.92
C ILE A 683 -15.16 -32.98 -6.62
N ASN A 684 -13.99 -33.15 -7.21
CA ASN A 684 -13.18 -34.36 -7.04
C ASN A 684 -12.67 -34.52 -5.58
N LYS A 685 -12.57 -33.43 -4.81
CA LYS A 685 -12.08 -33.45 -3.42
C LYS A 685 -13.14 -33.68 -2.36
N TYR A 686 -14.37 -33.23 -2.60
CA TYR A 686 -15.42 -33.16 -1.57
C TYR A 686 -16.72 -33.86 -1.99
N PHE A 687 -16.84 -34.27 -3.24
CA PHE A 687 -17.96 -35.06 -3.73
C PHE A 687 -17.39 -36.39 -4.23
N ASP A 688 -17.64 -37.44 -3.46
CA ASP A 688 -17.25 -38.80 -3.81
C ASP A 688 -18.13 -39.23 -4.99
N SER A 689 -17.69 -38.94 -6.21
CA SER A 689 -18.26 -39.63 -7.36
C SER A 689 -17.92 -41.09 -7.12
N ALA A 690 -18.92 -41.93 -6.87
CA ALA A 690 -18.75 -43.37 -6.91
C ALA A 690 -18.30 -43.78 -8.33
N THR A 691 -17.02 -43.55 -8.66
CA THR A 691 -16.29 -44.21 -9.74
C THR A 691 -16.06 -45.63 -9.26
N THR A 692 -17.08 -46.44 -9.52
CA THR A 692 -16.94 -47.80 -10.03
C THR A 692 -15.77 -48.60 -9.44
N GLN A 693 -16.07 -49.44 -8.44
CA GLN A 693 -15.32 -50.67 -8.18
C GLN A 693 -15.47 -51.71 -9.32
N ASN A 694 -15.94 -51.33 -10.52
CA ASN A 694 -16.19 -52.23 -11.64
C ASN A 694 -15.42 -51.81 -12.91
N PRO A 695 -14.25 -52.43 -13.19
CA PRO A 695 -13.36 -52.08 -14.31
C PRO A 695 -13.98 -52.22 -15.71
N GLU A 696 -15.00 -53.08 -15.88
CA GLU A 696 -15.62 -53.31 -17.19
C GLU A 696 -16.49 -52.13 -17.66
N LEU A 697 -17.09 -51.38 -16.73
CA LEU A 697 -17.90 -50.20 -17.06
C LEU A 697 -17.05 -49.00 -17.48
N ASP A 698 -15.83 -48.89 -16.96
CA ASP A 698 -14.89 -47.80 -17.27
C ASP A 698 -14.35 -47.91 -18.71
N ALA A 699 -14.25 -49.14 -19.23
CA ALA A 699 -13.91 -49.41 -20.62
C ALA A 699 -15.05 -49.07 -21.60
N ILE A 700 -16.31 -49.21 -21.17
CA ILE A 700 -17.50 -48.91 -21.98
C ILE A 700 -17.74 -47.40 -22.04
N LEU A 701 -17.53 -46.67 -20.93
CA LEU A 701 -17.70 -45.22 -20.85
C LEU A 701 -16.69 -44.43 -21.69
N LYS A 702 -15.47 -44.96 -21.90
CA LYS A 702 -14.46 -44.33 -22.78
C LYS A 702 -14.86 -44.28 -24.25
N ASN A 703 -15.84 -45.07 -24.68
CA ASN A 703 -16.23 -45.21 -26.09
C ASN A 703 -17.66 -44.73 -26.41
N SER A 704 -18.38 -44.14 -25.45
CA SER A 704 -19.75 -43.62 -25.66
C SER A 704 -19.79 -42.09 -25.69
N VAL A 705 -20.47 -41.52 -26.69
CA VAL A 705 -20.66 -40.06 -26.88
C VAL A 705 -21.88 -39.52 -26.11
N VAL A 706 -22.58 -40.36 -25.35
CA VAL A 706 -23.72 -39.93 -24.53
C VAL A 706 -23.33 -39.97 -23.04
N PRO A 707 -23.45 -38.86 -22.30
CA PRO A 707 -23.15 -38.83 -20.88
C PRO A 707 -24.21 -39.64 -20.11
N VAL A 708 -23.82 -40.81 -19.61
CA VAL A 708 -24.65 -41.63 -18.74
C VAL A 708 -24.40 -41.22 -17.30
N SER A 709 -25.44 -40.71 -16.62
CA SER A 709 -25.47 -40.58 -15.16
C SER A 709 -25.44 -41.98 -14.55
N ILE A 710 -24.35 -42.32 -13.87
CA ILE A 710 -24.28 -43.53 -13.06
C ILE A 710 -24.32 -43.07 -11.60
N ASN A 711 -25.31 -43.56 -10.86
CA ASN A 711 -25.55 -43.36 -9.42
C ASN A 711 -26.11 -42.00 -8.96
N GLY A 712 -26.93 -41.33 -9.79
CA GLY A 712 -27.74 -40.18 -9.35
C GLY A 712 -26.93 -38.90 -9.02
N PHE A 713 -25.63 -38.91 -9.27
CA PHE A 713 -24.76 -37.73 -9.19
C PHE A 713 -24.63 -37.07 -10.56
N ASP A 714 -25.24 -35.90 -10.73
CA ASP A 714 -25.04 -35.09 -11.95
C ASP A 714 -23.91 -34.08 -11.72
N LYS A 715 -22.70 -34.48 -12.11
CA LYS A 715 -21.49 -33.65 -11.99
C LYS A 715 -21.66 -32.29 -12.68
N ASN A 716 -22.30 -32.24 -13.85
CA ASN A 716 -22.41 -31.01 -14.63
C ASN A 716 -23.45 -30.07 -14.02
N ALA A 717 -24.61 -30.59 -13.61
CA ALA A 717 -25.61 -29.78 -12.93
C ALA A 717 -25.10 -29.26 -11.56
N MET A 718 -24.32 -30.07 -10.83
CA MET A 718 -23.66 -29.62 -9.59
C MET A 718 -22.62 -28.52 -9.84
N LYS A 719 -21.82 -28.61 -10.92
CA LYS A 719 -20.92 -27.52 -11.34
C LYS A 719 -21.68 -26.24 -11.61
N GLU A 720 -22.75 -26.30 -12.40
CA GLU A 720 -23.56 -25.13 -12.74
C GLU A 720 -24.19 -24.49 -11.50
N TYR A 721 -24.64 -25.31 -10.54
CA TYR A 721 -25.11 -24.81 -9.25
C TYR A 721 -24.02 -24.10 -8.45
N LEU A 722 -22.83 -24.71 -8.31
CA LEU A 722 -21.70 -24.12 -7.59
C LEU A 722 -21.16 -22.85 -8.27
N LYS A 723 -21.26 -22.73 -9.61
CA LYS A 723 -20.91 -21.52 -10.36
C LYS A 723 -21.69 -20.29 -9.90
N LEU A 724 -22.92 -20.45 -9.39
CA LEU A 724 -23.73 -19.35 -8.85
C LEU A 724 -23.09 -18.71 -7.62
N TYR A 725 -22.27 -19.42 -6.85
CA TYR A 725 -21.62 -18.90 -5.66
C TYR A 725 -20.28 -18.22 -5.94
N GLY A 726 -19.66 -18.47 -7.10
CA GLY A 726 -18.36 -17.91 -7.46
C GLY A 726 -17.31 -18.13 -6.36
N LYS A 727 -16.40 -17.16 -6.18
CA LYS A 727 -15.35 -17.26 -5.15
C LYS A 727 -15.85 -17.20 -3.71
N SER A 728 -17.14 -16.97 -3.44
CA SER A 728 -17.67 -17.11 -2.07
C SER A 728 -17.53 -18.54 -1.53
N LEU A 729 -17.47 -19.55 -2.41
CA LEU A 729 -17.19 -20.95 -2.05
C LEU A 729 -15.83 -21.14 -1.37
N SER A 730 -14.91 -20.19 -1.49
CA SER A 730 -13.64 -20.21 -0.75
C SER A 730 -13.85 -20.17 0.77
N ILE A 731 -14.99 -19.68 1.26
CA ILE A 731 -15.35 -19.74 2.69
C ILE A 731 -15.36 -21.21 3.16
N LEU A 732 -15.95 -22.09 2.33
CA LEU A 732 -16.12 -23.51 2.62
C LEU A 732 -14.91 -24.34 2.18
N PHE A 733 -14.54 -24.28 0.91
CA PHE A 733 -13.63 -25.26 0.28
C PHE A 733 -12.16 -24.83 0.23
N SER A 734 -11.82 -23.58 0.58
CA SER A 734 -10.42 -23.15 0.55
C SER A 734 -9.62 -23.72 1.72
N GLU A 735 -8.52 -24.40 1.43
CA GLU A 735 -7.55 -24.87 2.44
C GLU A 735 -6.92 -23.70 3.21
N LYS A 736 -6.86 -22.50 2.59
CA LYS A 736 -6.28 -21.28 3.18
C LYS A 736 -7.27 -20.43 3.99
N SER A 737 -8.57 -20.80 4.03
CA SER A 737 -9.56 -20.00 4.75
C SER A 737 -9.40 -20.13 6.28
N ALA A 738 -9.37 -18.98 6.96
CA ALA A 738 -9.30 -18.88 8.42
C ALA A 738 -10.67 -18.98 9.11
N TYR A 739 -11.72 -19.40 8.39
CA TYR A 739 -13.06 -19.49 8.96
C TYR A 739 -13.20 -20.73 9.85
N PRO A 740 -13.76 -20.58 11.05
CA PRO A 740 -13.95 -21.70 11.97
C PRO A 740 -15.03 -22.66 11.46
N LYS A 741 -15.05 -23.88 12.00
CA LYS A 741 -15.96 -24.95 11.56
C LYS A 741 -17.44 -24.55 11.65
N GLU A 742 -17.83 -23.75 12.62
CA GLU A 742 -19.22 -23.30 12.81
C GLU A 742 -19.66 -22.37 11.67
N VAL A 743 -18.76 -21.51 11.18
CA VAL A 743 -19.03 -20.65 10.02
C VAL A 743 -19.14 -21.46 8.74
N LYS A 744 -18.23 -22.42 8.53
CA LYS A 744 -18.30 -23.31 7.36
C LYS A 744 -19.57 -24.14 7.36
N LYS A 745 -19.94 -24.69 8.51
CA LYS A 745 -21.19 -25.43 8.69
C LYS A 745 -22.40 -24.56 8.37
N ALA A 746 -22.48 -23.36 8.95
CA ALA A 746 -23.58 -22.44 8.67
C ALA A 746 -23.67 -22.06 7.18
N PHE A 747 -22.54 -21.82 6.53
CA PHE A 747 -22.52 -21.51 5.09
C PHE A 747 -22.88 -22.73 4.22
N TYR A 748 -22.46 -23.93 4.61
CA TYR A 748 -22.84 -25.18 3.93
C TYR A 748 -24.34 -25.48 4.07
N GLU A 749 -24.92 -25.34 5.26
CA GLU A 749 -26.36 -25.52 5.48
C GLU A 749 -27.19 -24.56 4.61
N LYS A 750 -26.67 -23.35 4.37
CA LYS A 750 -27.29 -22.43 3.42
C LYS A 750 -27.22 -22.93 1.99
N ILE A 751 -26.05 -23.36 1.52
CA ILE A 751 -25.88 -23.97 0.19
C ILE A 751 -26.84 -25.15 0.02
N LYS A 752 -26.97 -25.99 1.06
CA LYS A 752 -27.91 -27.12 1.07
C LYS A 752 -29.38 -26.67 1.02
N THR A 753 -29.76 -25.64 1.77
CA THR A 753 -31.13 -25.11 1.77
C THR A 753 -31.53 -24.51 0.42
N ASP A 754 -30.55 -23.93 -0.28
CA ASP A 754 -30.75 -23.24 -1.55
C ASP A 754 -30.51 -24.17 -2.77
N ILE A 755 -30.35 -25.48 -2.57
CA ILE A 755 -30.11 -26.42 -3.67
C ILE A 755 -31.40 -26.73 -4.44
N PRO A 756 -31.37 -26.83 -5.79
CA PRO A 756 -32.50 -27.32 -6.55
C PRO A 756 -32.90 -28.74 -6.14
N GLU A 757 -34.20 -29.04 -6.11
CA GLU A 757 -34.72 -30.38 -5.75
C GLU A 757 -34.07 -31.49 -6.60
N SER A 758 -33.80 -31.21 -7.88
CA SER A 758 -33.14 -32.13 -8.82
C SER A 758 -31.72 -32.54 -8.43
N LEU A 759 -31.04 -31.76 -7.58
CA LEU A 759 -29.66 -31.98 -7.15
C LEU A 759 -29.56 -32.51 -5.71
N THR A 760 -30.68 -32.67 -5.01
CA THR A 760 -30.71 -33.13 -3.60
C THR A 760 -30.04 -34.50 -3.43
N GLU A 761 -30.22 -35.40 -4.39
CA GLU A 761 -29.57 -36.73 -4.35
C GLU A 761 -28.06 -36.64 -4.51
N SER A 762 -27.57 -35.66 -5.29
CA SER A 762 -26.15 -35.42 -5.49
C SER A 762 -25.43 -34.94 -4.22
N LEU A 763 -26.14 -34.38 -3.24
CA LEU A 763 -25.56 -33.98 -1.96
C LEU A 763 -25.16 -35.16 -1.07
N LYS A 764 -25.81 -36.32 -1.20
CA LYS A 764 -25.48 -37.50 -0.39
C LYS A 764 -24.05 -37.99 -0.62
N HIS A 765 -23.47 -37.62 -1.76
CA HIS A 765 -22.08 -37.90 -2.13
C HIS A 765 -21.09 -36.86 -1.60
N CYS A 766 -21.56 -35.81 -0.92
CA CYS A 766 -20.69 -34.78 -0.35
C CYS A 766 -20.12 -35.22 1.00
N ASP A 767 -18.81 -35.10 1.19
CA ASP A 767 -18.10 -35.43 2.44
C ASP A 767 -18.67 -34.69 3.65
N PHE A 768 -19.19 -33.47 3.46
CA PHE A 768 -19.76 -32.66 4.53
C PHE A 768 -21.11 -33.17 5.07
N GLU A 769 -21.75 -34.13 4.40
CA GLU A 769 -22.93 -34.83 4.94
C GLU A 769 -22.55 -35.86 6.02
N GLN A 770 -21.27 -36.26 6.10
CA GLN A 770 -20.81 -37.19 7.14
C GLN A 770 -20.80 -36.52 8.52
N LYS A 771 -21.21 -37.27 9.54
CA LYS A 771 -21.18 -36.78 10.92
C LYS A 771 -19.73 -36.46 11.35
N GLY A 772 -19.49 -35.24 11.78
CA GLY A 772 -18.16 -34.79 12.23
C GLY A 772 -17.22 -34.34 11.10
N ALA A 773 -17.72 -34.19 9.86
CA ALA A 773 -16.91 -33.82 8.72
C ALA A 773 -16.20 -32.47 8.86
N PHE A 774 -16.84 -31.47 9.49
CA PHE A 774 -16.24 -30.15 9.70
C PHE A 774 -15.14 -30.18 10.78
N GLU A 775 -15.31 -30.97 11.84
CA GLU A 775 -14.26 -31.23 12.83
C GLU A 775 -13.06 -31.95 12.21
N LYS A 776 -13.34 -32.91 11.32
CA LYS A 776 -12.32 -33.65 10.58
C LYS A 776 -11.54 -32.72 9.64
N ASP A 777 -12.22 -31.87 8.87
CA ASP A 777 -11.59 -30.87 8.00
C ASP A 777 -10.71 -29.88 8.79
N GLU A 778 -11.18 -29.40 9.95
CA GLU A 778 -10.39 -28.53 10.83
C GLU A 778 -9.10 -29.21 11.32
N LYS A 779 -9.18 -30.48 11.74
CA LYS A 779 -8.00 -31.25 12.16
C LYS A 779 -7.04 -31.52 11.00
N ILE A 780 -7.54 -31.82 9.80
CA ILE A 780 -6.69 -32.01 8.62
C ILE A 780 -5.94 -30.71 8.30
N LYS A 781 -6.60 -29.55 8.34
CA LYS A 781 -5.93 -28.25 8.17
C LYS A 781 -4.87 -28.00 9.24
N GLN A 782 -5.16 -28.36 10.50
CA GLN A 782 -4.19 -28.28 11.59
C GLN A 782 -2.97 -29.17 11.33
N ILE A 783 -3.18 -30.41 10.87
CA ILE A 783 -2.11 -31.34 10.47
C ILE A 783 -1.24 -30.73 9.38
N CYS A 784 -1.85 -30.25 8.30
CA CYS A 784 -1.16 -29.61 7.18
C CYS A 784 -0.28 -28.44 7.66
N PHE A 785 -0.82 -27.56 8.50
CA PHE A 785 -0.09 -26.42 9.06
C PHE A 785 1.09 -26.86 9.94
N LEU A 786 0.87 -27.79 10.86
CA LEU A 786 1.92 -28.25 11.77
C LEU A 786 3.02 -29.02 11.01
N PHE A 787 2.64 -29.82 10.01
CA PHE A 787 3.57 -30.52 9.13
C PHE A 787 4.47 -29.54 8.36
N ALA A 788 3.88 -28.50 7.73
CA ALA A 788 4.64 -27.45 7.05
C ALA A 788 5.65 -26.77 7.98
N LYS A 789 5.24 -26.52 9.24
CA LYS A 789 6.06 -25.85 10.25
C LYS A 789 7.20 -26.74 10.78
N ARG A 790 7.00 -28.06 10.85
CA ARG A 790 8.04 -29.01 11.26
C ARG A 790 9.20 -28.98 10.28
N PHE A 791 8.89 -29.00 8.97
CA PHE A 791 9.86 -29.02 7.88
C PHE A 791 10.02 -27.65 7.22
N ASP A 792 10.12 -26.59 8.02
CA ASP A 792 10.26 -25.20 7.56
C ASP A 792 11.52 -24.91 6.73
N PHE A 793 12.48 -25.84 6.72
CA PHE A 793 13.65 -25.81 5.86
C PHE A 793 13.40 -26.29 4.41
N VAL A 794 12.26 -26.95 4.14
CA VAL A 794 11.86 -27.35 2.79
C VAL A 794 11.12 -26.18 2.11
N PRO A 795 11.33 -25.93 0.79
CA PRO A 795 10.70 -24.79 0.13
C PRO A 795 9.17 -24.84 0.12
N THR A 796 8.51 -23.71 0.46
CA THR A 796 7.05 -23.63 0.67
C THR A 796 6.23 -24.06 -0.54
N ALA A 797 6.67 -23.71 -1.76
CA ALA A 797 5.95 -24.09 -2.98
C ALA A 797 5.82 -25.62 -3.16
N TYR A 798 6.78 -26.38 -2.64
CA TYR A 798 6.84 -27.84 -2.75
C TYR A 798 6.10 -28.49 -1.58
N ILE A 799 6.30 -27.97 -0.37
CA ILE A 799 5.50 -28.38 0.81
C ILE A 799 4.01 -28.22 0.52
N ASP A 800 3.57 -27.12 -0.08
CA ASP A 800 2.15 -26.88 -0.39
C ASP A 800 1.59 -27.92 -1.37
N SER A 801 2.38 -28.36 -2.35
CA SER A 801 1.98 -29.42 -3.29
C SER A 801 1.84 -30.76 -2.57
N PHE A 802 2.80 -31.08 -1.71
CA PHE A 802 2.79 -32.31 -0.92
C PHE A 802 1.63 -32.34 0.09
N ILE A 803 1.36 -31.21 0.75
CA ILE A 803 0.28 -31.05 1.71
C ILE A 803 -1.08 -31.31 1.09
N LYS A 804 -1.30 -30.90 -0.17
CA LYS A 804 -2.55 -31.14 -0.89
C LYS A 804 -2.83 -32.64 -1.05
N GLU A 805 -1.83 -33.41 -1.45
CA GLU A 805 -1.96 -34.86 -1.61
C GLU A 805 -2.13 -35.55 -0.24
N MET A 806 -1.34 -35.15 0.76
CA MET A 806 -1.48 -35.63 2.13
C MET A 806 -2.90 -35.39 2.69
N ALA A 807 -3.46 -34.19 2.49
CA ALA A 807 -4.80 -33.85 2.96
C ALA A 807 -5.88 -34.78 2.36
N LYS A 808 -5.73 -35.16 1.09
CA LYS A 808 -6.63 -36.10 0.40
C LYS A 808 -6.63 -37.48 1.05
N ASP A 809 -5.46 -37.99 1.42
CA ASP A 809 -5.37 -39.29 2.10
C ASP A 809 -5.85 -39.23 3.55
N LEU A 810 -5.57 -38.14 4.26
CA LEU A 810 -6.08 -37.95 5.63
C LEU A 810 -7.62 -37.86 5.68
N ARG A 811 -8.27 -37.42 4.60
CA ARG A 811 -9.75 -37.46 4.50
C ARG A 811 -10.31 -38.89 4.50
N LYS A 812 -9.53 -39.90 4.12
CA LYS A 812 -9.95 -41.31 4.19
C LYS A 812 -9.85 -41.91 5.60
N ALA A 813 -9.36 -41.16 6.60
CA ALA A 813 -9.25 -41.65 7.96
C ALA A 813 -10.63 -42.01 8.55
N GLU A 814 -10.80 -43.25 9.02
CA GLU A 814 -12.05 -43.76 9.59
C GLU A 814 -12.43 -43.10 10.92
N THR A 815 -11.46 -42.63 11.71
CA THR A 815 -11.69 -42.07 13.05
C THR A 815 -10.89 -40.79 13.31
N MET A 816 -11.40 -39.95 14.20
CA MET A 816 -10.71 -38.74 14.66
C MET A 816 -9.42 -39.04 15.43
N ASP A 817 -9.38 -40.16 16.16
CA ASP A 817 -8.20 -40.58 16.93
C ASP A 817 -6.98 -40.83 16.03
N MET A 818 -7.18 -41.30 14.80
CA MET A 818 -6.10 -41.45 13.83
C MET A 818 -5.48 -40.11 13.45
N LEU A 819 -6.30 -39.06 13.29
CA LEU A 819 -5.82 -37.72 13.01
C LEU A 819 -5.10 -37.12 14.23
N GLU A 820 -5.60 -37.34 15.45
CA GLU A 820 -4.93 -36.87 16.66
C GLU A 820 -3.61 -37.58 16.92
N TYR A 821 -3.56 -38.89 16.65
CA TYR A 821 -2.33 -39.66 16.66
C TYR A 821 -1.33 -39.13 15.62
N PHE A 822 -1.79 -38.82 14.40
CA PHE A 822 -0.95 -38.23 13.36
C PHE A 822 -0.36 -36.88 13.79
N ILE A 823 -1.17 -36.00 14.38
CA ILE A 823 -0.69 -34.72 14.93
C ILE A 823 0.41 -34.95 15.95
N ARG A 824 0.19 -35.86 16.91
CA ARG A 824 1.11 -36.09 18.03
C ARG A 824 2.43 -36.71 17.57
N GLU A 825 2.37 -37.76 16.76
CA GLU A 825 3.54 -38.59 16.43
C GLU A 825 4.29 -38.15 15.17
N VAL A 826 3.63 -37.42 14.25
CA VAL A 826 4.17 -37.04 12.93
C VAL A 826 4.33 -35.54 12.77
N CYS A 827 3.45 -34.70 13.33
CA CYS A 827 3.54 -33.24 13.11
C CYS A 827 4.37 -32.50 14.16
N THR A 828 4.72 -33.13 15.28
CA THR A 828 5.45 -32.48 16.37
C THR A 828 6.93 -32.27 16.01
N LYS A 829 7.40 -31.02 16.10
CA LYS A 829 8.82 -30.67 15.88
C LYS A 829 9.68 -31.15 17.06
N ARG A 830 10.81 -31.80 16.77
CA ARG A 830 11.75 -32.30 17.79
C ARG A 830 12.33 -31.15 18.62
N LYS A 831 12.37 -31.32 19.94
CA LYS A 831 13.06 -30.37 20.84
C LYS A 831 14.48 -30.82 21.16
N ASN A 832 14.73 -32.12 21.11
CA ASN A 832 16.04 -32.70 21.37
C ASN A 832 16.32 -33.87 20.40
N PRO A 833 17.61 -34.20 20.13
CA PRO A 833 17.97 -35.20 19.13
C PRO A 833 17.64 -36.65 19.53
N ASN A 834 17.34 -36.91 20.81
CA ASN A 834 17.08 -38.25 21.34
C ASN A 834 15.58 -38.59 21.41
N GLU A 835 14.70 -37.60 21.26
CA GLU A 835 13.27 -37.84 21.07
C GLU A 835 13.10 -38.74 19.86
N MET A 836 12.21 -39.74 19.93
CA MET A 836 11.81 -40.55 18.78
C MET A 836 10.45 -40.09 18.30
N HIS A 837 10.37 -39.62 17.06
CA HIS A 837 9.09 -39.32 16.38
C HIS A 837 8.98 -40.17 15.13
N LYS A 838 7.74 -40.49 14.75
CA LYS A 838 7.46 -41.23 13.53
C LYS A 838 7.44 -40.29 12.34
N LEU A 839 7.77 -40.85 11.18
CA LEU A 839 7.61 -40.19 9.89
C LEU A 839 6.47 -40.91 9.17
N ALA A 840 5.56 -40.15 8.59
CA ALA A 840 4.56 -40.72 7.70
C ALA A 840 5.20 -40.92 6.32
N ILE A 841 5.21 -42.16 5.85
CA ILE A 841 5.66 -42.50 4.50
C ILE A 841 4.46 -42.36 3.58
N PHE A 842 4.61 -41.54 2.55
CA PHE A 842 3.58 -41.36 1.54
C PHE A 842 3.93 -42.13 0.27
N PRO A 843 3.00 -42.95 -0.27
CA PRO A 843 3.24 -43.62 -1.54
C PRO A 843 3.46 -42.57 -2.64
N LYS A 844 4.55 -42.68 -3.39
CA LYS A 844 4.93 -41.69 -4.43
C LYS A 844 4.33 -42.05 -5.80
N ASP A 845 3.87 -43.28 -5.94
CA ASP A 845 3.20 -43.86 -7.10
C ASP A 845 1.78 -43.30 -7.31
N ILE A 846 1.17 -42.73 -6.26
CA ILE A 846 -0.14 -42.07 -6.33
C ILE A 846 -0.06 -40.56 -6.64
N MET A 847 1.14 -39.99 -6.69
CA MET A 847 1.36 -38.56 -7.01
C MET A 847 1.26 -38.31 -8.52
N SER A 848 0.83 -37.10 -8.90
CA SER A 848 0.90 -36.66 -10.30
C SER A 848 2.34 -36.62 -10.81
N THR A 849 2.57 -36.74 -12.13
CA THR A 849 3.90 -36.65 -12.73
C THR A 849 4.62 -35.35 -12.38
N GLU A 850 3.88 -34.23 -12.32
CA GLU A 850 4.41 -32.94 -11.88
C GLU A 850 4.83 -32.97 -10.40
N GLY A 851 4.01 -33.60 -9.54
CA GLY A 851 4.32 -33.80 -8.12
C GLY A 851 5.55 -34.68 -7.90
N GLN A 852 5.68 -35.76 -8.68
CA GLN A 852 6.84 -36.66 -8.68
C GLN A 852 8.13 -35.91 -9.04
N MET A 853 8.11 -35.08 -10.09
CA MET A 853 9.30 -34.33 -10.52
C MET A 853 9.72 -33.31 -9.47
N LYS A 854 8.74 -32.58 -8.90
CA LYS A 854 8.98 -31.64 -7.81
C LYS A 854 9.57 -32.32 -6.57
N MET A 855 9.10 -33.52 -6.25
CA MET A 855 9.58 -34.28 -5.11
C MET A 855 11.01 -34.80 -5.33
N LEU A 856 11.31 -35.31 -6.53
CA LEU A 856 12.66 -35.73 -6.92
C LEU A 856 13.68 -34.61 -6.75
N ILE A 857 13.36 -33.40 -7.22
CA ILE A 857 14.23 -32.22 -7.11
C ILE A 857 14.53 -31.86 -5.65
N VAL A 858 13.49 -31.82 -4.80
CA VAL A 858 13.64 -31.46 -3.39
C VAL A 858 14.45 -32.53 -2.66
N GLU A 859 14.17 -33.80 -2.91
CA GLU A 859 14.93 -34.90 -2.35
C GLU A 859 16.41 -34.85 -2.73
N GLN A 860 16.72 -34.54 -3.99
CA GLN A 860 18.09 -34.38 -4.43
C GLN A 860 18.79 -33.25 -3.67
N ALA A 861 18.17 -32.08 -3.58
CA ALA A 861 18.72 -30.94 -2.84
C ALA A 861 18.93 -31.24 -1.34
N LEU A 862 18.03 -32.01 -0.71
CA LEU A 862 18.19 -32.46 0.67
C LEU A 862 19.36 -33.45 0.80
N ALA A 863 19.50 -34.38 -0.13
CA ALA A 863 20.59 -35.35 -0.17
C ALA A 863 21.96 -34.68 -0.34
N ASP A 864 22.09 -33.71 -1.25
CA ASP A 864 23.35 -32.97 -1.45
C ASP A 864 23.76 -32.19 -0.20
N VAL A 865 22.81 -31.53 0.46
CA VAL A 865 23.07 -30.80 1.70
C VAL A 865 23.47 -31.73 2.84
N LEU A 866 22.86 -32.92 2.93
CA LEU A 866 23.19 -33.92 3.94
C LEU A 866 24.52 -34.62 3.64
N TYR A 867 24.82 -34.92 2.37
CA TYR A 867 26.11 -35.45 1.92
C TYR A 867 27.24 -34.48 2.25
N GLU A 868 27.04 -33.19 1.99
CA GLU A 868 28.04 -32.17 2.31
C GLU A 868 28.44 -32.22 3.79
N ALA A 869 27.48 -32.47 4.68
CA ALA A 869 27.70 -32.51 6.12
C ALA A 869 28.24 -33.85 6.64
N THR A 870 27.90 -34.97 6.00
CA THR A 870 28.18 -36.33 6.49
C THR A 870 29.27 -37.07 5.73
N GLY A 871 29.44 -36.77 4.44
CA GLY A 871 30.30 -37.51 3.52
C GLY A 871 29.82 -38.94 3.22
N ASN A 872 28.60 -39.33 3.63
CA ASN A 872 28.08 -40.68 3.41
C ASN A 872 27.20 -40.73 2.16
N ILE A 873 27.57 -41.58 1.20
CA ILE A 873 26.89 -41.72 -0.10
C ILE A 873 25.47 -42.31 0.01
N ASP A 874 25.16 -43.06 1.07
CA ASP A 874 23.85 -43.68 1.30
C ASP A 874 22.72 -42.63 1.36
N VAL A 875 23.04 -41.37 1.66
CA VAL A 875 22.05 -40.27 1.69
C VAL A 875 21.37 -40.05 0.34
N TYR A 876 22.06 -40.37 -0.77
CA TYR A 876 21.49 -40.22 -2.12
C TYR A 876 20.41 -41.27 -2.44
N GLU A 877 20.26 -42.30 -1.61
CA GLU A 877 19.22 -43.32 -1.77
C GLU A 877 18.09 -43.19 -0.75
N MET A 878 18.25 -42.35 0.28
CA MET A 878 17.25 -42.14 1.33
C MET A 878 15.96 -41.51 0.80
N SER A 879 14.82 -41.90 1.37
CA SER A 879 13.54 -41.24 1.05
C SER A 879 13.49 -39.80 1.61
N PHE A 880 12.57 -38.98 1.10
CA PHE A 880 12.30 -37.64 1.63
C PHE A 880 12.13 -37.60 3.15
N GLU A 881 11.38 -38.57 3.69
CA GLU A 881 11.13 -38.69 5.12
C GLU A 881 12.44 -38.90 5.89
N GLU A 882 13.27 -39.85 5.44
CA GLU A 882 14.56 -40.18 6.05
C GLU A 882 15.54 -38.99 5.97
N LEU A 883 15.56 -38.28 4.83
CA LEU A 883 16.35 -37.07 4.64
C LEU A 883 15.93 -35.96 5.60
N CYS A 884 14.63 -35.66 5.66
CA CYS A 884 14.08 -34.65 6.56
C CYS A 884 14.35 -34.97 8.03
N ASP A 885 14.25 -36.24 8.41
CA ASP A 885 14.50 -36.69 9.78
C ASP A 885 15.95 -36.52 10.22
N ASN A 886 16.90 -36.89 9.35
CA ASN A 886 18.31 -36.71 9.62
C ASN A 886 18.69 -35.23 9.68
N ILE A 887 18.16 -34.40 8.77
CA ILE A 887 18.38 -32.96 8.79
C ILE A 887 17.80 -32.33 10.06
N GLU A 888 16.58 -32.70 10.48
CA GLU A 888 15.97 -32.22 11.72
C GLU A 888 16.84 -32.57 12.95
N ILE A 889 17.31 -33.81 13.06
CA ILE A 889 18.12 -34.28 14.20
C ILE A 889 19.50 -33.62 14.24
N PHE A 890 20.24 -33.61 13.14
CA PHE A 890 21.57 -33.01 13.11
C PHE A 890 21.53 -31.49 13.31
N ASN A 891 20.44 -30.81 12.92
CA ASN A 891 20.25 -29.39 13.22
C ASN A 891 20.08 -29.09 14.72
N LEU A 892 19.63 -30.06 15.51
CA LEU A 892 19.48 -29.91 16.97
C LEU A 892 20.80 -30.14 17.73
N ILE A 893 21.80 -30.76 17.09
CA ILE A 893 23.08 -31.07 17.72
C ILE A 893 24.02 -29.86 17.61
N LYS A 894 24.61 -29.46 18.74
CA LYS A 894 25.50 -28.28 18.83
C LYS A 894 26.99 -28.60 18.71
N LYS A 895 27.38 -29.87 18.86
CA LYS A 895 28.78 -30.32 18.86
C LYS A 895 29.04 -31.25 17.67
N PHE A 896 30.10 -30.96 16.92
CA PHE A 896 30.52 -31.72 15.73
C PHE A 896 31.97 -32.21 15.91
N PRO A 897 32.34 -33.40 15.39
CA PRO A 897 31.48 -34.37 14.71
C PRO A 897 30.42 -34.95 15.66
N THR A 898 29.26 -35.31 15.12
CA THR A 898 28.19 -35.94 15.90
C THR A 898 28.54 -37.40 16.19
N GLY A 899 27.92 -37.99 17.22
CA GLY A 899 27.97 -39.45 17.38
C GLY A 899 27.38 -40.17 16.16
N ASN A 900 27.79 -41.41 15.93
CA ASN A 900 27.22 -42.26 14.89
C ASN A 900 25.73 -42.50 15.20
N ARG A 901 24.89 -42.16 14.23
CA ARG A 901 23.47 -42.50 14.24
C ARG A 901 23.29 -43.73 13.36
N THR A 902 22.86 -44.82 13.98
CA THR A 902 22.59 -46.07 13.28
C THR A 902 21.09 -46.37 13.30
N TYR A 903 20.51 -46.61 12.13
CA TYR A 903 19.10 -47.00 11.99
C TYR A 903 18.91 -47.88 10.75
N VAL A 904 17.85 -48.70 10.77
CA VAL A 904 17.47 -49.49 9.59
C VAL A 904 16.64 -48.60 8.67
N SER A 905 17.16 -48.31 7.48
CA SER A 905 16.39 -47.62 6.45
C SER A 905 15.28 -48.51 5.95
N GLN A 906 14.05 -47.99 5.96
CA GLN A 906 12.88 -48.74 5.53
C GLN A 906 12.82 -48.82 4.00
N THR A 907 13.36 -47.82 3.31
CA THR A 907 13.43 -47.77 1.84
C THR A 907 14.52 -48.68 1.30
N LEU A 908 15.69 -48.71 1.94
CA LEU A 908 16.86 -49.45 1.46
C LEU A 908 16.99 -50.83 2.08
N ASN A 909 16.18 -51.14 3.09
CA ASN A 909 16.21 -52.40 3.85
C ASN A 909 17.63 -52.79 4.30
N LYS A 910 18.44 -51.77 4.65
CA LYS A 910 19.82 -51.89 5.13
C LYS A 910 20.02 -51.03 6.37
N GLU A 911 20.96 -51.42 7.20
CA GLU A 911 21.41 -50.61 8.33
C GLU A 911 22.31 -49.48 7.82
N ILE A 912 21.95 -48.24 8.14
CA ILE A 912 22.71 -47.05 7.78
C ILE A 912 23.32 -46.47 9.05
N SER A 913 24.62 -46.18 9.00
CA SER A 913 25.33 -45.46 10.06
C SER A 913 25.91 -44.15 9.52
N ILE A 914 25.42 -43.02 10.04
CA ILE A 914 25.84 -41.68 9.60
C ILE A 914 26.21 -40.78 10.77
N SER A 915 27.23 -39.96 10.58
CA SER A 915 27.66 -38.90 11.49
C SER A 915 27.87 -37.60 10.71
N ALA A 916 27.36 -36.49 11.21
CA ALA A 916 27.63 -35.18 10.63
C ALA A 916 28.96 -34.63 11.15
N ASN A 917 29.86 -34.29 10.25
CA ASN A 917 31.18 -33.71 10.55
C ASN A 917 31.12 -32.19 10.72
N LYS A 918 30.09 -31.55 10.15
CA LYS A 918 29.83 -30.11 10.26
C LYS A 918 28.34 -29.82 10.36
N LYS A 919 28.02 -28.59 10.75
CA LYS A 919 26.64 -28.10 10.82
C LYS A 919 26.00 -28.07 9.42
N ILE A 920 24.77 -28.56 9.34
CA ILE A 920 23.98 -28.56 8.10
C ILE A 920 23.58 -27.12 7.73
N ASN A 921 23.73 -26.76 6.46
CA ASN A 921 23.33 -25.46 5.93
C ASN A 921 21.98 -25.55 5.22
N THR A 922 20.89 -25.42 5.97
CA THR A 922 19.52 -25.52 5.43
C THR A 922 19.18 -24.43 4.41
N PHE A 923 19.87 -23.28 4.41
CA PHE A 923 19.65 -22.23 3.40
C PHE A 923 20.05 -22.67 1.99
N LYS A 924 20.98 -23.63 1.86
CA LYS A 924 21.36 -24.18 0.54
C LYS A 924 20.25 -24.99 -0.11
N ILE A 925 19.32 -25.57 0.67
CA ILE A 925 18.23 -26.39 0.14
C ILE A 925 17.37 -25.55 -0.82
N GLN A 926 16.98 -24.34 -0.40
CA GLN A 926 16.18 -23.44 -1.26
C GLN A 926 16.91 -23.04 -2.54
N ARG A 927 18.23 -22.82 -2.45
CA ARG A 927 19.06 -22.45 -3.60
C ARG A 927 19.17 -23.61 -4.59
N LEU A 928 19.54 -24.79 -4.13
CA LEU A 928 19.70 -25.99 -4.95
C LEU A 928 18.37 -26.43 -5.57
N THR A 929 17.26 -26.42 -4.82
CA THR A 929 15.94 -26.72 -5.38
C THR A 929 15.60 -25.77 -6.54
N LYS A 930 15.94 -24.48 -6.42
CA LYS A 930 15.72 -23.51 -7.49
C LYS A 930 16.63 -23.79 -8.69
N GLU A 931 17.92 -23.98 -8.46
CA GLU A 931 18.92 -24.31 -9.51
C GLU A 931 18.46 -25.52 -10.33
N TYR A 932 18.13 -26.65 -9.69
CA TYR A 932 17.61 -27.83 -10.38
C TYR A 932 16.28 -27.59 -11.09
N THR A 933 15.39 -26.78 -10.53
CA THR A 933 14.08 -26.49 -11.17
C THR A 933 14.26 -25.66 -12.43
N ASP A 934 15.13 -24.66 -12.38
CA ASP A 934 15.44 -23.80 -13.52
C ASP A 934 16.12 -24.62 -14.63
N GLU A 935 17.09 -25.48 -14.28
CA GLU A 935 17.78 -26.37 -15.22
C GLU A 935 16.85 -27.42 -15.85
N ILE A 936 16.00 -28.08 -15.05
CA ILE A 936 15.00 -29.04 -15.57
C ILE A 936 13.95 -28.33 -16.44
N ALA A 937 13.53 -27.11 -16.08
CA ALA A 937 12.62 -26.35 -16.92
C ALA A 937 13.26 -25.96 -18.26
N GLN A 938 14.55 -25.60 -18.25
CA GLN A 938 15.32 -25.34 -19.47
C GLN A 938 15.43 -26.60 -20.33
N TRP A 939 15.83 -27.73 -19.73
CA TRP A 939 15.91 -29.04 -20.38
C TRP A 939 14.59 -29.47 -21.01
N LEU A 940 13.47 -29.38 -20.26
CA LEU A 940 12.13 -29.68 -20.78
C LEU A 940 11.72 -28.79 -21.95
N ASN A 941 12.15 -27.53 -21.99
CA ASN A 941 11.84 -26.62 -23.09
C ASN A 941 12.71 -26.86 -24.33
N GLU A 942 14.00 -27.13 -24.13
CA GLU A 942 14.98 -27.34 -25.20
C GLU A 942 14.81 -28.71 -25.88
N GLU A 943 14.60 -29.78 -25.11
CA GLU A 943 14.60 -31.14 -25.64
C GLU A 943 13.23 -31.67 -26.07
N ALA A 944 12.12 -31.10 -25.58
CA ALA A 944 10.76 -31.51 -26.00
C ALA A 944 10.49 -31.30 -27.51
N HIS A 945 11.34 -30.55 -28.21
CA HIS A 945 11.25 -30.27 -29.63
C HIS A 945 12.25 -31.07 -30.48
N THR A 946 13.07 -31.92 -29.85
CA THR A 946 14.04 -32.76 -30.55
C THR A 946 13.44 -34.13 -30.90
N PRO A 947 13.82 -34.75 -32.05
CA PRO A 947 13.33 -36.07 -32.44
C PRO A 947 13.81 -37.21 -31.51
N GLU A 948 14.81 -36.95 -30.67
CA GLU A 948 15.38 -37.93 -29.73
C GLU A 948 14.54 -38.04 -28.43
N GLY A 949 13.85 -36.97 -28.04
CA GLY A 949 13.03 -36.91 -26.82
C GLY A 949 13.86 -36.78 -25.53
N LEU A 950 13.17 -36.74 -24.38
CA LEU A 950 13.80 -36.59 -23.05
C LEU A 950 14.58 -37.86 -22.67
N LYS A 951 15.88 -37.72 -22.38
CA LYS A 951 16.77 -38.84 -22.02
C LYS A 951 17.00 -38.96 -20.52
N PHE A 952 17.25 -40.18 -20.06
CA PHE A 952 17.55 -40.45 -18.65
C PHE A 952 18.90 -39.85 -18.23
N GLU A 953 19.89 -39.87 -19.12
CA GLU A 953 21.26 -39.42 -18.88
C GLU A 953 21.32 -37.91 -18.62
N ASP A 954 20.51 -37.11 -19.31
CA ASP A 954 20.48 -35.65 -19.14
C ASP A 954 19.88 -35.26 -17.79
N LEU A 955 18.81 -35.95 -17.35
CA LEU A 955 18.25 -35.76 -16.01
C LEU A 955 19.23 -36.19 -14.92
N LEU A 956 20.00 -37.27 -15.13
CA LEU A 956 21.04 -37.69 -14.21
C LEU A 956 22.15 -36.64 -14.11
N TYR A 957 22.58 -36.06 -15.24
CA TYR A 957 23.61 -35.01 -15.29
C TYR A 957 23.17 -33.73 -14.58
N ILE A 958 21.91 -33.30 -14.78
CA ILE A 958 21.35 -32.12 -14.08
C ILE A 958 21.33 -32.33 -12.56
N LEU A 959 20.92 -33.52 -12.11
CA LEU A 959 20.82 -33.83 -10.67
C LEU A 959 22.18 -34.16 -10.02
N ASN A 960 23.17 -34.59 -10.81
CA ASN A 960 24.54 -34.78 -10.36
C ASN A 960 25.58 -34.40 -11.43
N PRO A 961 26.07 -33.15 -11.44
CA PRO A 961 27.01 -32.69 -12.46
C PRO A 961 28.47 -33.16 -12.24
N ASP A 962 28.78 -33.79 -11.10
CA ASP A 962 30.14 -34.24 -10.77
C ASP A 962 30.42 -35.65 -11.33
N GLU A 963 31.04 -35.72 -12.52
CA GLU A 963 31.42 -36.97 -13.22
C GLU A 963 32.49 -37.81 -12.48
N ASN A 964 33.09 -37.28 -11.40
CA ASN A 964 34.24 -37.89 -10.73
C ASN A 964 33.87 -38.88 -9.62
N MET A 965 32.58 -39.20 -9.41
CA MET A 965 32.12 -40.12 -8.36
C MET A 965 31.09 -41.15 -8.86
N PRO A 966 31.53 -42.28 -9.48
CA PRO A 966 30.63 -43.27 -10.07
C PRO A 966 29.61 -43.89 -9.10
N GLN A 967 29.98 -44.00 -7.82
CA GLN A 967 29.09 -44.53 -6.77
C GLN A 967 27.93 -43.56 -6.43
N LYS A 968 28.15 -42.25 -6.61
CA LYS A 968 27.11 -41.22 -6.44
C LYS A 968 26.13 -41.27 -7.60
N ASP A 969 26.62 -41.41 -8.84
CA ASP A 969 25.78 -41.58 -10.03
C ASP A 969 24.88 -42.81 -9.93
N GLU A 970 25.41 -43.93 -9.45
CA GLU A 970 24.62 -45.15 -9.24
C GLU A 970 23.48 -44.92 -8.23
N ALA A 971 23.76 -44.22 -7.13
CA ALA A 971 22.77 -43.91 -6.10
C ALA A 971 21.68 -42.93 -6.60
N VAL A 972 22.07 -41.88 -7.33
CA VAL A 972 21.12 -40.91 -7.92
C VAL A 972 20.30 -41.58 -9.04
N SER A 973 20.92 -42.42 -9.86
CA SER A 973 20.21 -43.22 -10.88
C SER A 973 19.15 -44.13 -10.24
N ARG A 974 19.48 -44.78 -9.12
CA ARG A 974 18.49 -45.53 -8.33
C ARG A 974 17.36 -44.62 -7.86
N ARG A 975 17.63 -43.44 -7.31
CA ARG A 975 16.58 -42.48 -6.87
C ARG A 975 15.63 -42.12 -8.01
N ILE A 976 16.14 -41.76 -9.20
CA ILE A 976 15.31 -41.40 -10.36
C ILE A 976 14.38 -42.56 -10.74
N LYS A 977 14.88 -43.81 -10.75
CA LYS A 977 14.10 -45.00 -11.08
C LYS A 977 12.94 -45.26 -10.11
N HIS A 978 13.04 -44.85 -8.83
CA HIS A 978 11.94 -44.98 -7.87
C HIS A 978 10.72 -44.11 -8.20
N TYR A 979 10.88 -43.10 -9.05
CA TYR A 979 9.78 -42.23 -9.50
C TYR A 979 9.14 -42.68 -10.83
N ASN A 980 9.57 -43.82 -11.41
CA ASN A 980 9.01 -44.38 -12.64
C ASN A 980 8.91 -43.37 -13.81
N PHE A 981 9.88 -42.45 -13.95
CA PHE A 981 9.96 -41.60 -15.14
C PHE A 981 10.26 -42.48 -16.36
N ASN A 982 9.31 -42.58 -17.29
CA ASN A 982 9.47 -43.27 -18.58
C ASN A 982 10.32 -42.42 -19.55
N LEU A 983 11.59 -42.19 -19.19
CA LEU A 983 12.59 -41.54 -20.05
C LEU A 983 13.26 -42.60 -20.93
N LYS A 984 13.63 -42.23 -22.16
CA LYS A 984 14.23 -43.16 -23.13
C LYS A 984 15.70 -43.44 -22.86
#